data_AF-A0A3M2M754-F1
#
_entry.id   AF-A0A3M2M754-F1
#
_cell.length_a   1.000
_cell.length_b   1.000
_cell.length_c   1.000
_cell.angle_alpha   90.00
_cell.angle_beta   90.00
_cell.angle_gamma   90.00
#
_symmetry.space_group_name_H-M   'P 1'
#
loop_
_entity.id
_entity.type
_entity.pdbx_description
1 polymer ?
#
loop_
_entity_poly.entity_id
_entity_poly.type
_entity_poly.pdbx_seq_one_letter_code
_entity_poly.pdbx_strand_id
1 'polypeptide(L)'
;MGRPERPLDPHAGPVERLAWELRGLRDRAGRPSYRELAARAHFSRSTLAEAATGLRLPTLEATLAYATACGGDAARWEARWRAAAKELERARRRCPYPGLAPLEAADADLFFGRDDLVEQVRAAVARGPLTAVFGASGSGKSSLLRAGLAPTLTAEGVPVAVLMPGAHPRAPLDEAVESLGGDGVLVVDQFEEAFTLCADAGERMAFLDAVTALADGGGPRVVLGVRGDFYGHCSRHAGLVAVLRAGAQLPIGPLTARELRAVIVEPAARVGLEVEPALVEAVLAEAAGEPGTLPLVAHALRESWRRQPGQVLRLADYRTAGGVREAVARTAEELYEDLDPPQRDLLRAVFLRLTALGEGTEDTRRRVDRDELAGLADPGEIDALLDRLAAARLVVVDRGTAEPAHEALIDAWPRLRRWLADDRAALLRHRRLTTAADDWHDHGRDAEFLLRGGRLAEWDEADPGPLNERERAFLAAGRARRDAEHLAERRRARRRFGGLSLVAAVVAVLAVVALVQADRNADARDRARSRQLAAEARRQFTLDPALALSLAAESHRVAPTVEADTVLRQALADARHRPAPATGLTIVTGMAAAPDRTRIAVWGPGRGAGTSVRTWRWEDGRLVPDGPGLEIPAVVSDAAFGADGRTLAVGGGKGTVELWDASGGRGRIRTLWDEGGSPVQTAVAFAGGRVAAARGKEVRVWDLDEPDRAFVRLGAAHDVDTVALSPDGRQLVCGGFGTAQRMFTLTRTGAETLRTALDSRPRDLAFSPDGVWMVSTQGRQARLWRTDWEAGRGDWQAEATWRMGAETFRGAVFSADGGRVATFADDRAVRVWDTGSTLDPLTLRIPSGVLQAVAFAPDGRGLAGVTGQGALHVWDVTAGTGERSARLEGHDGMADRSLSADGGRVLATSVKGDRFAVWDAGRGGRPLADHRVPPGQADYAVLSPDGRRAATGGFFGAPVRLWDLAGGPPHVLVESGARTTALAFGGDGRTLAVSSGGAADVRVWRVPPQGPPTEMTGWRRGGEGGRADGGLAVSADGRRLASARADGSVWFWDLSGRVRPRVLRGGRSSVTELALSRDGRWLAGARSDGTVLLWDTAADGAAAAVMRGTGGEILQGRSLAFTADGSWLAATEPSGGLRVWRVGEGPTEPLTFGGLGGPVGPLAFHGTRLVAAFTGQVGSDGAARWRRPSRVRTWECEVCGPADRLPALVRRHAPRPFTPDERRLYLRP
;
A
#
# COMPACT_ATOMS: atom_id res chain seq x y z
N MET A 1 -71.80 -43.99 -22.22
CA MET A 1 -70.36 -44.27 -22.31
C MET A 1 -69.61 -43.11 -21.68
N GLY A 2 -68.70 -43.36 -20.73
CA GLY A 2 -67.91 -42.32 -20.08
C GLY A 2 -66.81 -41.79 -21.01
N ARG A 3 -66.44 -40.52 -20.85
CA ARG A 3 -65.33 -39.88 -21.58
C ARG A 3 -64.04 -40.69 -21.35
N PRO A 4 -63.27 -41.05 -22.40
CA PRO A 4 -62.05 -41.82 -22.24
C PRO A 4 -61.04 -41.06 -21.39
N GLU A 5 -60.39 -41.76 -20.46
CA GLU A 5 -59.33 -41.19 -19.62
C GLU A 5 -58.10 -40.89 -20.47
N ARG A 6 -57.48 -39.72 -20.27
CA ARG A 6 -56.23 -39.38 -20.96
C ARG A 6 -55.09 -40.32 -20.53
N PRO A 7 -54.17 -40.71 -21.44
CA PRO A 7 -52.99 -41.48 -21.09
C PRO A 7 -52.17 -40.78 -19.99
N LEU A 8 -51.61 -41.56 -19.06
CA LEU A 8 -50.72 -41.08 -18.00
C LEU A 8 -49.33 -41.69 -18.19
N ASP A 9 -48.30 -40.85 -18.12
CA ASP A 9 -46.90 -41.27 -18.10
C ASP A 9 -46.42 -41.39 -16.63
N PRO A 10 -46.11 -42.60 -16.13
CA PRO A 10 -45.65 -42.80 -14.75
C PRO A 10 -44.24 -42.25 -14.47
N HIS A 11 -43.48 -41.89 -15.51
CA HIS A 11 -42.14 -41.29 -15.36
C HIS A 11 -42.17 -39.75 -15.27
N ALA A 12 -43.30 -39.11 -15.57
CA ALA A 12 -43.42 -37.66 -15.60
C ALA A 12 -43.28 -36.99 -14.22
N GLY A 13 -43.63 -37.68 -13.14
CA GLY A 13 -43.53 -37.13 -11.79
C GLY A 13 -44.15 -38.02 -10.69
N PRO A 14 -43.96 -37.67 -9.40
CA PRO A 14 -44.49 -38.46 -8.29
C PRO A 14 -46.03 -38.47 -8.24
N VAL A 15 -46.69 -37.43 -8.76
CA VAL A 15 -48.16 -37.32 -8.79
C VAL A 15 -48.76 -38.17 -9.90
N GLU A 16 -48.17 -38.11 -11.10
CA GLU A 16 -48.56 -38.88 -12.28
C GLU A 16 -48.35 -40.37 -12.04
N ARG A 17 -47.26 -40.76 -11.38
CA ARG A 17 -46.99 -42.14 -10.96
C ARG A 17 -48.04 -42.64 -9.97
N LEU A 18 -48.37 -41.88 -8.94
CA LEU A 18 -49.39 -42.26 -7.97
C LEU A 18 -50.77 -42.42 -8.63
N ALA A 19 -51.14 -41.50 -9.52
CA ALA A 19 -52.39 -41.58 -10.27
C ALA A 19 -52.43 -42.78 -11.25
N TRP A 20 -51.31 -43.07 -11.91
CA TRP A 20 -51.15 -44.24 -12.76
C TRP A 20 -51.29 -45.54 -11.96
N GLU A 21 -50.67 -45.62 -10.77
CA GLU A 21 -50.79 -46.77 -9.87
C GLU A 21 -52.23 -46.95 -9.34
N LEU A 22 -52.95 -45.86 -9.02
CA LEU A 22 -54.36 -45.91 -8.60
C LEU A 22 -55.26 -46.44 -9.72
N ARG A 23 -55.04 -46.02 -10.97
CA ARG A 23 -55.74 -46.59 -12.13
C ARG A 23 -55.42 -48.08 -12.31
N GLY A 24 -54.16 -48.46 -12.15
CA GLY A 24 -53.73 -49.87 -12.18
C GLY A 24 -54.36 -50.72 -11.06
N LEU A 25 -54.62 -50.13 -9.89
CA LEU A 25 -55.38 -50.79 -8.82
C LEU A 25 -56.85 -50.99 -9.20
N ARG A 26 -57.50 -49.96 -9.74
CA ARG A 26 -58.87 -50.05 -10.22
C ARG A 26 -59.03 -51.07 -11.35
N ASP A 27 -58.06 -51.15 -12.26
CA ASP A 27 -58.03 -52.13 -13.33
C ASP A 27 -58.01 -53.56 -12.78
N ARG A 28 -57.15 -53.84 -11.78
CA ARG A 28 -57.10 -55.13 -11.08
C ARG A 28 -58.37 -55.44 -10.28
N ALA A 29 -59.09 -54.43 -9.82
CA ALA A 29 -60.39 -54.57 -9.15
C ALA A 29 -61.57 -54.77 -10.13
N GLY A 30 -61.31 -54.99 -11.43
CA GLY A 30 -62.33 -55.24 -12.44
C GLY A 30 -62.90 -53.98 -13.10
N ARG A 31 -62.17 -52.85 -13.07
CA ARG A 31 -62.55 -51.57 -13.68
C ARG A 31 -63.91 -51.02 -13.24
N PRO A 32 -64.24 -50.96 -11.93
CA PRO A 32 -65.47 -50.32 -11.49
C PRO A 32 -65.52 -48.87 -11.96
N SER A 33 -66.67 -48.45 -12.47
CA SER A 33 -66.88 -47.06 -12.86
C SER A 33 -66.72 -46.13 -11.65
N TYR A 34 -66.35 -44.87 -11.85
CA TYR A 34 -66.24 -43.91 -10.74
C TYR A 34 -67.55 -43.73 -9.96
N ARG A 35 -68.71 -44.07 -10.56
CA ARG A 35 -70.01 -44.07 -9.87
C ARG A 35 -70.11 -45.24 -8.87
N GLU A 36 -69.65 -46.42 -9.25
CA GLU A 36 -69.60 -47.58 -8.36
C GLU A 36 -68.53 -47.42 -7.27
N LEU A 37 -67.38 -46.83 -7.64
CA LEU A 37 -66.29 -46.52 -6.73
C LEU A 37 -66.73 -45.49 -5.68
N ALA A 38 -67.47 -44.46 -6.09
CA ALA A 38 -68.08 -43.48 -5.18
C ALA A 38 -69.06 -44.11 -4.18
N ALA A 39 -69.89 -45.07 -4.63
CA ALA A 39 -70.82 -45.77 -3.76
C ALA A 39 -70.11 -46.63 -2.69
N ARG A 40 -68.95 -47.20 -3.03
CA ARG A 40 -68.12 -48.02 -2.13
C ARG A 40 -67.25 -47.19 -1.19
N ALA A 41 -66.74 -46.05 -1.66
CA ALA A 41 -65.78 -45.22 -0.95
C ALA A 41 -66.41 -44.11 -0.09
N HIS A 42 -67.72 -43.85 -0.24
CA HIS A 42 -68.42 -42.71 0.35
C HIS A 42 -67.81 -41.33 0.00
N PHE A 43 -67.15 -41.23 -1.16
CA PHE A 43 -66.59 -39.99 -1.72
C PHE A 43 -67.32 -39.58 -3.00
N SER A 44 -67.27 -38.30 -3.35
CA SER A 44 -67.90 -37.81 -4.58
C SER A 44 -67.24 -38.42 -5.84
N ARG A 45 -68.05 -38.67 -6.87
CA ARG A 45 -67.57 -39.20 -8.16
C ARG A 45 -66.49 -38.30 -8.78
N SER A 46 -66.64 -36.97 -8.66
CA SER A 46 -65.66 -36.01 -9.20
C SER A 46 -64.34 -36.09 -8.46
N THR A 47 -64.34 -36.19 -7.12
CA THR A 47 -63.13 -36.28 -6.31
C THR A 47 -62.32 -37.55 -6.64
N LEU A 48 -62.99 -38.70 -6.78
CA LEU A 48 -62.33 -39.96 -7.12
C LEU A 48 -61.84 -39.96 -8.58
N ALA A 49 -62.60 -39.39 -9.52
CA ALA A 49 -62.15 -39.22 -10.90
C ALA A 49 -60.91 -38.32 -10.98
N GLU A 50 -60.92 -37.23 -10.22
CA GLU A 50 -59.83 -36.27 -10.16
C GLU A 50 -58.55 -36.85 -9.54
N ALA A 51 -58.68 -37.66 -8.49
CA ALA A 51 -57.55 -38.33 -7.85
C ALA A 51 -56.75 -39.22 -8.82
N ALA A 52 -57.41 -39.73 -9.86
CA ALA A 52 -56.81 -40.55 -10.91
C ALA A 52 -56.36 -39.74 -12.13
N THR A 53 -56.44 -38.40 -12.15
CA THR A 53 -56.07 -37.59 -13.33
C THR A 53 -54.57 -37.35 -13.48
N GLY A 54 -53.79 -37.44 -12.39
CA GLY A 54 -52.36 -37.11 -12.38
C GLY A 54 -52.05 -35.62 -12.39
N LEU A 55 -53.05 -34.72 -12.39
CA LEU A 55 -52.83 -33.26 -12.47
C LEU A 55 -52.45 -32.62 -11.13
N ARG A 56 -52.86 -33.21 -10.00
CA ARG A 56 -52.60 -32.72 -8.65
C ARG A 56 -52.63 -33.87 -7.65
N LEU A 57 -51.83 -33.75 -6.59
CA LEU A 57 -51.77 -34.77 -5.54
C LEU A 57 -53.12 -34.84 -4.82
N PRO A 58 -53.87 -35.95 -4.87
CA PRO A 58 -55.12 -36.09 -4.14
C PRO A 58 -54.89 -36.02 -2.62
N THR A 59 -55.93 -35.71 -1.84
CA THR A 59 -55.82 -35.79 -0.38
C THR A 59 -55.56 -37.22 0.06
N LEU A 60 -54.92 -37.38 1.22
CA LEU A 60 -54.63 -38.71 1.78
C LEU A 60 -55.94 -39.50 1.96
N GLU A 61 -56.99 -38.86 2.48
CA GLU A 61 -58.31 -39.47 2.66
C GLU A 61 -58.92 -39.96 1.34
N ALA A 62 -58.90 -39.13 0.29
CA ALA A 62 -59.41 -39.53 -1.02
C ALA A 62 -58.60 -40.69 -1.62
N THR A 63 -57.27 -40.70 -1.41
CA THR A 63 -56.38 -41.78 -1.87
C THR A 63 -56.69 -43.10 -1.16
N LEU A 64 -56.86 -43.06 0.16
CA LEU A 64 -57.16 -44.26 0.97
C LEU A 64 -58.57 -44.78 0.68
N ALA A 65 -59.55 -43.90 0.52
CA ALA A 65 -60.91 -44.28 0.16
C ALA A 65 -60.98 -44.92 -1.24
N TYR A 66 -60.25 -44.35 -2.21
CA TYR A 66 -60.10 -44.92 -3.55
C TYR A 66 -59.45 -46.31 -3.49
N ALA A 67 -58.34 -46.43 -2.77
CA ALA A 67 -57.59 -47.67 -2.68
C ALA A 67 -58.40 -48.78 -2.01
N THR A 68 -59.05 -48.47 -0.88
CA THR A 68 -59.86 -49.42 -0.11
C THR A 68 -61.07 -49.91 -0.92
N ALA A 69 -61.75 -49.00 -1.65
CA ALA A 69 -62.88 -49.37 -2.52
C ALA A 69 -62.49 -50.28 -3.70
N CYS A 70 -61.20 -50.31 -4.04
CA CYS A 70 -60.59 -51.20 -5.03
C CYS A 70 -59.88 -52.41 -4.41
N GLY A 71 -60.03 -52.66 -3.09
CA GLY A 71 -59.42 -53.80 -2.40
C GLY A 71 -57.92 -53.67 -2.11
N GLY A 72 -57.37 -52.45 -2.12
CA GLY A 72 -55.98 -52.16 -1.75
C GLY A 72 -55.78 -52.01 -0.23
N ASP A 73 -54.59 -52.36 0.25
CA ASP A 73 -54.20 -52.20 1.65
C ASP A 73 -53.95 -50.72 2.01
N ALA A 74 -54.71 -50.20 2.97
CA ALA A 74 -54.65 -48.80 3.39
C ALA A 74 -53.27 -48.39 3.90
N ALA A 75 -52.57 -49.23 4.68
CA ALA A 75 -51.27 -48.87 5.24
C ALA A 75 -50.20 -48.70 4.13
N ARG A 76 -50.23 -49.60 3.13
CA ARG A 76 -49.34 -49.53 1.97
C ARG A 76 -49.62 -48.29 1.11
N TRP A 77 -50.88 -47.92 0.93
CA TRP A 77 -51.26 -46.74 0.14
C TRP A 77 -51.01 -45.43 0.87
N GLU A 78 -51.11 -45.41 2.20
CA GLU A 78 -50.65 -44.29 3.02
C GLU A 78 -49.14 -44.08 2.88
N ALA A 79 -48.34 -45.16 2.96
CA ALA A 79 -46.90 -45.07 2.77
C ALA A 79 -46.52 -44.55 1.37
N ARG A 80 -47.21 -45.02 0.32
CA ARG A 80 -47.03 -44.51 -1.05
C ARG A 80 -47.41 -43.05 -1.19
N TRP A 81 -48.54 -42.64 -0.62
CA TRP A 81 -48.97 -41.25 -0.65
C TRP A 81 -47.96 -40.36 0.07
N ARG A 82 -47.49 -40.77 1.26
CA ARG A 82 -46.45 -40.03 2.01
C ARG A 82 -45.12 -39.97 1.25
N ALA A 83 -44.74 -41.03 0.55
CA ALA A 83 -43.54 -41.04 -0.30
C ALA A 83 -43.69 -40.06 -1.47
N ALA A 84 -44.82 -40.11 -2.19
CA ALA A 84 -45.12 -39.18 -3.28
C ALA A 84 -45.24 -37.73 -2.80
N ALA A 85 -45.82 -37.48 -1.61
CA ALA A 85 -45.87 -36.17 -0.99
C ALA A 85 -44.47 -35.65 -0.63
N LYS A 86 -43.63 -36.50 -0.03
CA LYS A 86 -42.24 -36.17 0.32
C LYS A 86 -41.37 -35.92 -0.92
N GLU A 87 -41.58 -36.68 -2.00
CA GLU A 87 -40.89 -36.50 -3.27
C GLU A 87 -41.37 -35.25 -4.02
N LEU A 88 -42.68 -34.97 -4.03
CA LEU A 88 -43.25 -33.73 -4.56
C LEU A 88 -42.77 -32.51 -3.75
N GLU A 89 -42.66 -32.63 -2.44
CA GLU A 89 -42.14 -31.60 -1.57
C GLU A 89 -40.64 -31.37 -1.78
N ARG A 90 -39.86 -32.42 -2.05
CA ARG A 90 -38.46 -32.29 -2.49
C ARG A 90 -38.33 -31.65 -3.88
N ALA A 91 -39.21 -31.99 -4.82
CA ALA A 91 -39.23 -31.42 -6.16
C ALA A 91 -39.64 -29.94 -6.17
N ARG A 92 -40.51 -29.53 -5.24
CA ARG A 92 -40.87 -28.11 -4.98
C ARG A 92 -39.74 -27.32 -4.29
N ARG A 93 -38.63 -27.95 -3.89
CA ARG A 93 -37.57 -27.37 -3.05
C ARG A 93 -36.26 -27.10 -3.81
N ARG A 94 -36.26 -26.79 -5.11
CA ARG A 94 -35.06 -26.18 -5.73
C ARG A 94 -34.95 -24.76 -5.19
N CYS A 95 -34.00 -24.54 -4.27
CA CYS A 95 -33.72 -23.21 -3.74
C CYS A 95 -33.33 -22.26 -4.90
N PRO A 96 -33.97 -21.10 -5.04
CA PRO A 96 -33.68 -20.18 -6.14
C PRO A 96 -32.35 -19.43 -5.96
N TYR A 97 -31.70 -19.55 -4.81
CA TYR A 97 -30.41 -18.92 -4.52
C TYR A 97 -29.31 -19.98 -4.29
N PRO A 98 -28.19 -19.94 -5.04
CA PRO A 98 -27.15 -20.98 -5.02
C PRO A 98 -26.24 -20.92 -3.78
N GLY A 99 -26.25 -19.80 -3.04
CA GLY A 99 -25.34 -19.54 -1.93
C GLY A 99 -24.01 -18.95 -2.39
N LEU A 100 -22.90 -19.39 -1.79
CA LEU A 100 -21.56 -18.89 -2.10
C LEU A 100 -21.01 -19.33 -3.47
N ALA A 101 -21.61 -20.34 -4.10
CA ALA A 101 -21.17 -20.84 -5.40
C ALA A 101 -21.67 -19.95 -6.56
N PRO A 102 -20.92 -19.84 -7.67
CA PRO A 102 -21.42 -19.20 -8.89
C PRO A 102 -22.60 -19.99 -9.48
N LEU A 103 -23.42 -19.32 -10.29
CA LEU A 103 -24.45 -19.98 -11.09
C LEU A 103 -23.79 -20.68 -12.28
N GLU A 104 -24.21 -21.90 -12.57
CA GLU A 104 -23.73 -22.70 -13.69
C GLU A 104 -24.69 -22.64 -14.88
N ALA A 105 -24.30 -23.20 -16.02
CA ALA A 105 -25.14 -23.22 -17.23
C ALA A 105 -26.53 -23.87 -17.00
N ALA A 106 -26.62 -24.84 -16.09
CA ALA A 106 -27.88 -25.50 -15.71
C ALA A 106 -28.80 -24.63 -14.83
N ASP A 107 -28.29 -23.50 -14.33
CA ASP A 107 -29.03 -22.52 -13.53
C ASP A 107 -29.36 -21.25 -14.34
N ALA A 108 -29.28 -21.30 -15.68
CA ALA A 108 -29.58 -20.17 -16.56
C ALA A 108 -30.99 -19.61 -16.33
N ASP A 109 -31.95 -20.45 -15.93
CA ASP A 109 -33.32 -20.05 -15.59
C ASP A 109 -33.44 -19.25 -14.29
N LEU A 110 -32.37 -19.18 -13.50
CA LEU A 110 -32.26 -18.46 -12.23
C LEU A 110 -31.28 -17.27 -12.31
N PHE A 111 -30.69 -17.00 -13.48
CA PHE A 111 -29.76 -15.89 -13.70
C PHE A 111 -30.51 -14.61 -14.15
N PHE A 112 -30.48 -13.56 -13.32
CA PHE A 112 -31.18 -12.30 -13.58
C PHE A 112 -30.35 -11.08 -13.21
N GLY A 113 -30.76 -9.90 -13.69
CA GLY A 113 -30.19 -8.61 -13.28
C GLY A 113 -28.87 -8.26 -13.96
N ARG A 114 -28.47 -8.98 -15.01
CA ARG A 114 -27.25 -8.73 -15.79
C ARG A 114 -27.46 -8.85 -17.31
N ASP A 115 -28.72 -8.78 -17.75
CA ASP A 115 -29.11 -9.01 -19.15
C ASP A 115 -28.42 -8.03 -20.10
N ASP A 116 -28.35 -6.75 -19.73
CA ASP A 116 -27.65 -5.71 -20.50
C ASP A 116 -26.15 -6.01 -20.67
N LEU A 117 -25.53 -6.66 -19.68
CA LEU A 117 -24.11 -7.03 -19.73
C LEU A 117 -23.88 -8.32 -20.52
N VAL A 118 -24.80 -9.29 -20.45
CA VAL A 118 -24.76 -10.49 -21.31
C VAL A 118 -24.76 -10.08 -22.77
N GLU A 119 -25.65 -9.16 -23.17
CA GLU A 119 -25.71 -8.64 -24.54
C GLU A 119 -24.45 -7.86 -24.95
N GLN A 120 -23.87 -7.07 -24.04
CA GLN A 120 -22.60 -6.37 -24.32
C GLN A 120 -21.44 -7.34 -24.56
N VAL A 121 -21.32 -8.38 -23.73
CA VAL A 121 -20.28 -9.40 -23.88
C VAL A 121 -20.52 -10.21 -25.15
N ARG A 122 -21.76 -10.63 -25.41
CA ARG A 122 -22.15 -11.32 -26.65
C ARG A 122 -21.82 -10.51 -27.90
N ALA A 123 -22.17 -9.22 -27.92
CA ALA A 123 -21.85 -8.32 -29.04
C ALA A 123 -20.34 -8.07 -29.20
N ALA A 124 -19.57 -8.11 -28.11
CA ALA A 124 -18.11 -8.05 -28.17
C ALA A 124 -17.51 -9.32 -28.77
N VAL A 125 -17.99 -10.50 -28.36
CA VAL A 125 -17.58 -11.81 -28.90
C VAL A 125 -17.92 -11.96 -30.39
N ALA A 126 -19.00 -11.32 -30.86
CA ALA A 126 -19.34 -11.30 -32.28
C ALA A 126 -18.40 -10.42 -33.13
N ARG A 127 -17.73 -9.43 -32.53
CA ARG A 127 -16.94 -8.41 -33.24
C ARG A 127 -15.45 -8.72 -33.37
N GLY A 128 -14.90 -9.58 -32.52
CA GLY A 128 -13.47 -9.84 -32.51
C GLY A 128 -13.10 -11.19 -31.90
N PRO A 129 -11.85 -11.64 -32.11
CA PRO A 129 -11.42 -12.97 -31.73
C PRO A 129 -11.13 -13.12 -30.23
N LEU A 130 -10.96 -12.01 -29.49
CA LEU A 130 -10.80 -12.01 -28.04
C LEU A 130 -11.66 -10.94 -27.36
N THR A 131 -12.34 -11.33 -26.28
CA THR A 131 -13.04 -10.45 -25.36
C THR A 131 -12.57 -10.72 -23.93
N ALA A 132 -12.15 -9.69 -23.21
CA ALA A 132 -11.75 -9.80 -21.81
C ALA A 132 -12.71 -9.06 -20.89
N VAL A 133 -13.25 -9.74 -19.89
CA VAL A 133 -14.16 -9.22 -18.88
C VAL A 133 -13.39 -9.02 -17.57
N PHE A 134 -13.26 -7.78 -17.13
CA PHE A 134 -12.50 -7.39 -15.94
C PHE A 134 -13.43 -6.99 -14.78
N GLY A 135 -13.15 -7.41 -13.56
CA GLY A 135 -13.92 -6.96 -12.40
C GLY A 135 -13.42 -7.51 -11.06
N ALA A 136 -13.85 -6.89 -9.96
CA ALA A 136 -13.51 -7.32 -8.60
C ALA A 136 -14.01 -8.76 -8.31
N SER A 137 -13.42 -9.43 -7.30
CA SER A 137 -13.94 -10.71 -6.80
C SER A 137 -15.39 -10.52 -6.31
N GLY A 138 -16.27 -11.49 -6.56
CA GLY A 138 -17.69 -11.41 -6.17
C GLY A 138 -18.58 -10.40 -6.93
N SER A 139 -18.11 -9.78 -8.02
CA SER A 139 -18.95 -8.89 -8.87
C SER A 139 -19.95 -9.63 -9.79
N GLY A 140 -19.91 -10.97 -9.80
CA GLY A 140 -20.75 -11.84 -10.64
C GLY A 140 -20.13 -12.25 -11.97
N LYS A 141 -18.81 -12.08 -12.19
CA LYS A 141 -18.12 -12.46 -13.44
C LYS A 141 -18.39 -13.92 -13.85
N SER A 142 -18.13 -14.87 -12.97
CA SER A 142 -18.27 -16.30 -13.29
C SER A 142 -19.72 -16.65 -13.61
N SER A 143 -20.71 -16.16 -12.85
CA SER A 143 -22.13 -16.35 -13.16
C SER A 143 -22.52 -15.70 -14.50
N LEU A 144 -22.01 -14.50 -14.80
CA LEU A 144 -22.23 -13.83 -16.09
C LEU A 144 -21.72 -14.66 -17.27
N LEU A 145 -20.54 -15.24 -17.14
CA LEU A 145 -19.93 -16.04 -18.21
C LEU A 145 -20.58 -17.44 -18.34
N ARG A 146 -20.86 -18.11 -17.21
CA ARG A 146 -21.32 -19.51 -17.19
C ARG A 146 -22.83 -19.68 -17.30
N ALA A 147 -23.62 -18.84 -16.62
CA ALA A 147 -25.08 -18.95 -16.60
C ALA A 147 -25.77 -17.93 -17.52
N GLY A 148 -25.10 -16.82 -17.84
CA GLY A 148 -25.59 -15.83 -18.79
C GLY A 148 -25.11 -16.09 -20.22
N LEU A 149 -23.83 -15.89 -20.49
CA LEU A 149 -23.25 -15.90 -21.84
C LEU A 149 -23.27 -17.30 -22.48
N ALA A 150 -22.74 -18.32 -21.80
CA ALA A 150 -22.60 -19.65 -22.40
C ALA A 150 -23.94 -20.29 -22.82
N PRO A 151 -25.03 -20.25 -22.01
CA PRO A 151 -26.33 -20.77 -22.42
C PRO A 151 -26.96 -19.95 -23.55
N THR A 152 -26.77 -18.63 -23.55
CA THR A 152 -27.26 -17.74 -24.61
C THR A 152 -26.63 -18.10 -25.96
N LEU A 153 -25.30 -18.26 -26.00
CA LEU A 153 -24.59 -18.65 -27.22
C LEU A 153 -24.94 -20.08 -27.67
N THR A 154 -25.10 -21.00 -26.72
CA THR A 154 -25.51 -22.40 -27.02
C THR A 154 -26.93 -22.44 -27.61
N ALA A 155 -27.85 -21.62 -27.11
CA ALA A 155 -29.21 -21.49 -27.66
C ALA A 155 -29.22 -20.92 -29.09
N GLU A 156 -28.19 -20.14 -29.46
CA GLU A 156 -27.96 -19.63 -30.82
C GLU A 156 -27.25 -20.65 -31.73
N GLY A 157 -26.95 -21.85 -31.23
CA GLY A 157 -26.27 -22.90 -31.98
C GLY A 157 -24.75 -22.74 -32.07
N VAL A 158 -24.15 -21.87 -31.25
CA VAL A 158 -22.68 -21.69 -31.18
C VAL A 158 -22.10 -22.65 -30.13
N PRO A 159 -21.14 -23.54 -30.48
CA PRO A 159 -20.46 -24.38 -29.51
C PRO A 159 -19.70 -23.56 -28.48
N VAL A 160 -19.85 -23.88 -27.18
CA VAL A 160 -19.17 -23.20 -26.08
C VAL A 160 -18.47 -24.21 -25.17
N ALA A 161 -17.21 -23.94 -24.84
CA ALA A 161 -16.46 -24.69 -23.83
C ALA A 161 -16.00 -23.73 -22.73
N VAL A 162 -16.15 -24.14 -21.46
CA VAL A 162 -15.73 -23.36 -20.30
C VAL A 162 -14.54 -24.04 -19.65
N LEU A 163 -13.45 -23.29 -19.48
CA LEU A 163 -12.17 -23.71 -18.93
C LEU A 163 -11.86 -22.92 -17.65
N MET A 164 -11.37 -23.61 -16.62
CA MET A 164 -10.69 -23.01 -15.47
C MET A 164 -9.21 -23.46 -15.51
N PRO A 165 -8.23 -22.55 -15.52
CA PRO A 165 -6.82 -22.90 -15.72
C PRO A 165 -6.24 -23.88 -14.68
N GLY A 166 -6.49 -23.69 -13.37
CA GLY A 166 -5.91 -24.56 -12.34
C GLY A 166 -4.37 -24.64 -12.32
N ALA A 167 -3.83 -25.69 -11.68
CA ALA A 167 -2.39 -25.88 -11.49
C ALA A 167 -1.64 -26.35 -12.75
N HIS A 168 -2.33 -27.06 -13.65
CA HIS A 168 -1.79 -27.58 -14.91
C HIS A 168 -2.66 -27.12 -16.09
N PRO A 169 -2.55 -25.84 -16.49
CA PRO A 169 -3.51 -25.21 -17.38
C PRO A 169 -3.41 -25.67 -18.85
N ARG A 170 -2.34 -26.37 -19.22
CA ARG A 170 -2.12 -26.78 -20.62
C ARG A 170 -3.07 -27.89 -21.06
N ALA A 171 -3.20 -28.96 -20.27
CA ALA A 171 -3.97 -30.13 -20.65
C ALA A 171 -5.49 -29.85 -20.77
N PRO A 172 -6.13 -29.14 -19.81
CA PRO A 172 -7.54 -28.78 -19.95
C PRO A 172 -7.83 -27.81 -21.11
N LEU A 173 -6.86 -26.97 -21.49
CA LEU A 173 -6.97 -26.11 -22.67
C LEU A 173 -7.02 -26.94 -23.95
N ASP A 174 -6.16 -27.96 -24.08
CA ASP A 174 -6.17 -28.84 -25.26
C ASP A 174 -7.49 -29.60 -25.40
N GLU A 175 -8.00 -30.16 -24.30
CA GLU A 175 -9.29 -30.86 -24.28
C GLU A 175 -10.47 -29.94 -24.65
N ALA A 176 -10.49 -28.72 -24.11
CA ALA A 176 -11.52 -27.74 -24.42
C ALA A 176 -11.50 -27.33 -25.90
N VAL A 177 -10.31 -27.11 -26.48
CA VAL A 177 -10.16 -26.75 -27.90
C VAL A 177 -10.56 -27.92 -28.81
N GLU A 178 -10.18 -29.15 -28.47
CA GLU A 178 -10.57 -30.35 -29.22
C GLU A 178 -12.10 -30.53 -29.24
N SER A 179 -12.77 -30.28 -28.10
CA SER A 179 -14.23 -30.36 -28.00
C SER A 179 -14.99 -29.36 -28.87
N LEU A 180 -14.37 -28.22 -29.22
CA LEU A 180 -14.98 -27.15 -30.02
C LEU A 180 -14.84 -27.35 -31.53
N GLY A 181 -13.89 -28.19 -32.00
CA GLY A 181 -13.71 -28.51 -33.42
C GLY A 181 -13.31 -27.33 -34.33
N GLY A 182 -12.90 -26.18 -33.77
CA GLY A 182 -12.39 -25.02 -34.50
C GLY A 182 -13.35 -23.82 -34.63
N ASP A 183 -14.66 -24.06 -34.71
CA ASP A 183 -15.70 -23.01 -34.84
C ASP A 183 -16.56 -22.93 -33.56
N GLY A 184 -16.11 -22.16 -32.57
CA GLY A 184 -16.81 -22.03 -31.29
C GLY A 184 -16.29 -20.90 -30.41
N VAL A 185 -16.75 -20.85 -29.16
CA VAL A 185 -16.32 -19.88 -28.14
C VAL A 185 -15.70 -20.61 -26.95
N LEU A 186 -14.44 -20.31 -26.68
CA LEU A 186 -13.72 -20.78 -25.49
C LEU A 186 -13.82 -19.71 -24.40
N VAL A 187 -14.49 -20.03 -23.30
CA VAL A 187 -14.55 -19.19 -22.10
C VAL A 187 -13.49 -19.66 -21.11
N VAL A 188 -12.45 -18.86 -20.90
CA VAL A 188 -11.46 -19.09 -19.85
C VAL A 188 -11.85 -18.23 -18.64
N ASP A 189 -12.55 -18.84 -17.69
CA ASP A 189 -12.96 -18.20 -16.45
C ASP A 189 -11.88 -18.36 -15.37
N GLN A 190 -11.83 -17.43 -14.40
CA GLN A 190 -10.78 -17.39 -13.36
C GLN A 190 -9.36 -17.39 -13.97
N PHE A 191 -9.12 -16.57 -14.99
CA PHE A 191 -7.85 -16.55 -15.73
C PHE A 191 -6.63 -16.28 -14.82
N GLU A 192 -6.84 -15.57 -13.71
CA GLU A 192 -5.83 -15.36 -12.66
C GLU A 192 -5.23 -16.65 -12.07
N GLU A 193 -5.93 -17.79 -12.15
CA GLU A 193 -5.42 -19.09 -11.69
C GLU A 193 -4.15 -19.50 -12.42
N ALA A 194 -4.00 -19.13 -13.70
CA ALA A 194 -2.79 -19.40 -14.45
C ALA A 194 -1.56 -18.70 -13.83
N PHE A 195 -1.74 -17.58 -13.13
CA PHE A 195 -0.65 -16.86 -12.47
C PHE A 195 -0.45 -17.24 -11.00
N THR A 196 -1.46 -17.81 -10.36
CA THR A 196 -1.50 -18.06 -8.91
C THR A 196 -1.35 -19.54 -8.55
N LEU A 197 -1.90 -20.45 -9.36
CA LEU A 197 -1.92 -21.89 -9.10
C LEU A 197 -0.88 -22.67 -9.93
N CYS A 198 -0.56 -22.20 -11.14
CA CYS A 198 0.45 -22.85 -11.98
C CYS A 198 1.88 -22.47 -11.52
N ALA A 199 2.56 -23.43 -10.87
CA ALA A 199 3.92 -23.25 -10.36
C ALA A 199 4.99 -23.28 -11.47
N ASP A 200 4.80 -24.09 -12.52
CA ASP A 200 5.73 -24.22 -13.64
C ASP A 200 5.68 -22.99 -14.56
N ALA A 201 6.78 -22.23 -14.60
CA ALA A 201 6.89 -21.04 -15.43
C ALA A 201 6.90 -21.34 -16.94
N GLY A 202 7.38 -22.51 -17.35
CA GLY A 202 7.38 -22.97 -18.74
C GLY A 202 5.98 -23.39 -19.19
N GLU A 203 5.28 -24.19 -18.40
CA GLU A 203 3.89 -24.59 -18.69
C GLU A 203 2.97 -23.36 -18.74
N ARG A 204 3.10 -22.44 -17.78
CA ARG A 204 2.36 -21.17 -17.77
C ARG A 204 2.60 -20.36 -19.04
N MET A 205 3.86 -20.22 -19.47
CA MET A 205 4.17 -19.48 -20.71
C MET A 205 3.55 -20.17 -21.92
N ALA A 206 3.66 -21.49 -22.02
CA ALA A 206 3.06 -22.26 -23.11
C ALA A 206 1.54 -22.14 -23.16
N PHE A 207 0.86 -22.11 -22.00
CA PHE A 207 -0.58 -21.84 -21.92
C PHE A 207 -0.93 -20.43 -22.42
N LEU A 208 -0.22 -19.40 -21.96
CA LEU A 208 -0.47 -18.01 -22.38
C LEU A 208 -0.21 -17.81 -23.88
N ASP A 209 0.86 -18.40 -24.41
CA ASP A 209 1.16 -18.41 -25.84
C ASP A 209 0.06 -19.12 -26.64
N ALA A 210 -0.44 -20.26 -26.17
CA ALA A 210 -1.53 -20.99 -26.82
C ALA A 210 -2.84 -20.19 -26.84
N VAL A 211 -3.24 -19.59 -25.72
CA VAL A 211 -4.43 -18.73 -25.64
C VAL A 211 -4.31 -17.51 -26.57
N THR A 212 -3.11 -16.92 -26.65
CA THR A 212 -2.83 -15.80 -27.56
C THR A 212 -2.91 -16.25 -29.02
N ALA A 213 -2.33 -17.40 -29.35
CA ALA A 213 -2.33 -17.95 -30.70
C ALA A 213 -3.74 -18.31 -31.19
N LEU A 214 -4.61 -18.83 -30.32
CA LEU A 214 -6.03 -19.08 -30.66
C LEU A 214 -6.77 -17.80 -31.04
N ALA A 215 -6.48 -16.70 -30.33
CA ALA A 215 -7.09 -15.41 -30.60
C ALA A 215 -6.51 -14.68 -31.82
N ASP A 216 -5.27 -14.99 -32.24
CA ASP A 216 -4.67 -14.41 -33.44
C ASP A 216 -4.92 -15.26 -34.71
N GLY A 217 -5.12 -16.56 -34.57
CA GLY A 217 -5.13 -17.52 -35.69
C GLY A 217 -6.44 -18.24 -35.89
N GLY A 218 -7.46 -17.58 -36.48
CA GLY A 218 -8.62 -18.20 -37.16
C GLY A 218 -9.40 -19.32 -36.45
N GLY A 219 -9.16 -19.58 -35.17
CA GLY A 219 -9.75 -20.66 -34.38
C GLY A 219 -10.91 -20.18 -33.50
N PRO A 220 -11.24 -20.88 -32.40
CA PRO A 220 -12.35 -20.50 -31.54
C PRO A 220 -12.12 -19.11 -30.92
N ARG A 221 -13.20 -18.33 -30.83
CA ARG A 221 -13.17 -17.01 -30.18
C ARG A 221 -12.96 -17.18 -28.68
N VAL A 222 -12.13 -16.33 -28.08
CA VAL A 222 -11.72 -16.48 -26.69
C VAL A 222 -12.37 -15.42 -25.81
N VAL A 223 -12.97 -15.84 -24.69
CA VAL A 223 -13.49 -14.96 -23.65
C VAL A 223 -12.68 -15.16 -22.36
N LEU A 224 -12.05 -14.12 -21.86
CA LEU A 224 -11.27 -14.17 -20.62
C LEU A 224 -12.04 -13.53 -19.46
N GLY A 225 -12.32 -14.29 -18.41
CA GLY A 225 -12.77 -13.76 -17.12
C GLY A 225 -11.58 -13.47 -16.23
N VAL A 226 -11.28 -12.18 -15.99
CA VAL A 226 -10.06 -11.77 -15.28
C VAL A 226 -10.39 -10.89 -14.07
N ARG A 227 -9.76 -11.18 -12.94
CA ARG A 227 -9.73 -10.27 -11.79
C ARG A 227 -9.05 -8.93 -12.12
N GLY A 228 -9.68 -7.81 -11.75
CA GLY A 228 -9.20 -6.46 -12.12
C GLY A 228 -7.79 -6.14 -11.62
N ASP A 229 -7.41 -6.65 -10.45
CA ASP A 229 -6.08 -6.57 -9.83
C ASP A 229 -5.00 -7.37 -10.58
N PHE A 230 -5.39 -8.30 -11.47
CA PHE A 230 -4.46 -9.12 -12.26
C PHE A 230 -4.12 -8.54 -13.64
N TYR A 231 -4.63 -7.36 -13.99
CA TYR A 231 -4.30 -6.69 -15.25
C TYR A 231 -2.79 -6.48 -15.44
N GLY A 232 -2.08 -6.09 -14.37
CA GLY A 232 -0.63 -5.89 -14.38
C GLY A 232 0.18 -7.18 -14.58
N HIS A 233 -0.42 -8.35 -14.38
CA HIS A 233 0.20 -9.64 -14.69
C HIS A 233 0.04 -9.97 -16.17
N CYS A 234 -1.15 -9.72 -16.73
CA CYS A 234 -1.41 -9.85 -18.17
C CYS A 234 -0.49 -8.92 -18.99
N SER A 235 -0.20 -7.72 -18.49
CA SER A 235 0.66 -6.74 -19.19
C SER A 235 2.13 -7.13 -19.29
N ARG A 236 2.56 -8.20 -18.61
CA ARG A 236 3.94 -8.73 -18.68
C ARG A 236 4.15 -9.71 -19.84
N HIS A 237 3.06 -10.17 -20.46
CA HIS A 237 3.10 -11.09 -21.59
C HIS A 237 2.86 -10.31 -22.91
N ALA A 238 3.90 -10.19 -23.74
CA ALA A 238 3.86 -9.32 -24.92
C ALA A 238 2.76 -9.72 -25.94
N GLY A 239 2.57 -11.03 -26.17
CA GLY A 239 1.52 -11.53 -27.07
C GLY A 239 0.11 -11.23 -26.53
N LEU A 240 -0.09 -11.42 -25.24
CA LEU A 240 -1.40 -11.18 -24.61
C LEU A 240 -1.75 -9.68 -24.62
N VAL A 241 -0.75 -8.79 -24.47
CA VAL A 241 -0.94 -7.34 -24.62
C VAL A 241 -1.38 -6.97 -26.04
N ALA A 242 -0.80 -7.60 -27.06
CA ALA A 242 -1.15 -7.33 -28.45
C ALA A 242 -2.61 -7.71 -28.72
N VAL A 243 -3.01 -8.91 -28.30
CA VAL A 243 -4.38 -9.41 -28.48
C VAL A 243 -5.39 -8.66 -27.60
N LEU A 244 -5.07 -8.34 -26.34
CA LEU A 244 -5.95 -7.53 -25.48
C LEU A 244 -6.15 -6.11 -26.05
N ARG A 245 -5.13 -5.51 -26.67
CA ARG A 245 -5.26 -4.19 -27.31
C ARG A 245 -6.14 -4.25 -28.57
N ALA A 246 -6.09 -5.36 -29.32
CA ALA A 246 -6.91 -5.56 -30.51
C ALA A 246 -8.35 -6.00 -30.17
N GLY A 247 -8.53 -6.70 -29.06
CA GLY A 247 -9.81 -7.25 -28.58
C GLY A 247 -10.63 -6.28 -27.72
N ALA A 248 -11.85 -6.69 -27.39
CA ALA A 248 -12.75 -5.91 -26.55
C ALA A 248 -12.42 -6.11 -25.06
N GLN A 249 -12.26 -5.02 -24.30
CA GLN A 249 -12.05 -5.06 -22.85
C GLN A 249 -13.27 -4.45 -22.14
N LEU A 250 -13.96 -5.25 -21.33
CA LEU A 250 -15.21 -4.89 -20.66
C LEU A 250 -15.03 -4.90 -19.14
N PRO A 251 -14.83 -3.72 -18.50
CA PRO A 251 -14.85 -3.63 -17.05
C PRO A 251 -16.27 -3.74 -16.52
N ILE A 252 -16.50 -4.58 -15.51
CA ILE A 252 -17.79 -4.72 -14.83
C ILE A 252 -17.70 -4.17 -13.40
N GLY A 253 -18.67 -3.33 -13.06
CA GLY A 253 -18.82 -2.71 -11.75
C GLY A 253 -19.71 -3.52 -10.78
N PRO A 254 -19.87 -3.02 -9.54
CA PRO A 254 -20.84 -3.57 -8.59
C PRO A 254 -22.26 -3.51 -9.17
N LEU A 255 -23.17 -4.35 -8.64
CA LEU A 255 -24.57 -4.31 -9.07
C LEU A 255 -25.21 -2.98 -8.64
N THR A 256 -25.96 -2.37 -9.56
CA THR A 256 -26.85 -1.26 -9.25
C THR A 256 -28.04 -1.76 -8.41
N ALA A 257 -28.74 -0.86 -7.72
CA ALA A 257 -29.91 -1.23 -6.93
C ALA A 257 -31.02 -1.89 -7.78
N ARG A 258 -31.15 -1.53 -9.06
CA ARG A 258 -32.09 -2.15 -10.00
C ARG A 258 -31.69 -3.59 -10.31
N GLU A 259 -30.43 -3.81 -10.67
CA GLU A 259 -29.89 -5.13 -10.99
C GLU A 259 -29.93 -6.06 -9.76
N LEU A 260 -29.54 -5.56 -8.59
CA LEU A 260 -29.59 -6.32 -7.34
C LEU A 260 -31.03 -6.68 -6.93
N ARG A 261 -32.01 -5.78 -7.15
CA ARG A 261 -33.43 -6.11 -6.94
C ARG A 261 -33.88 -7.27 -7.83
N ALA A 262 -33.50 -7.28 -9.10
CA ALA A 262 -33.83 -8.36 -10.03
C ALA A 262 -33.20 -9.69 -9.59
N VAL A 263 -31.95 -9.68 -9.15
CA VAL A 263 -31.26 -10.86 -8.57
C VAL A 263 -32.00 -11.43 -7.35
N ILE A 264 -32.69 -10.60 -6.56
CA ILE A 264 -33.42 -11.05 -5.38
C ILE A 264 -34.81 -11.57 -5.78
N VAL A 265 -35.57 -10.81 -6.56
CA VAL A 265 -37.01 -11.05 -6.76
C VAL A 265 -37.29 -12.04 -7.88
N GLU A 266 -36.58 -11.97 -9.00
CA GLU A 266 -36.90 -12.77 -10.19
C GLU A 266 -36.64 -14.27 -10.01
N PRO A 267 -35.51 -14.74 -9.42
CA PRO A 267 -35.33 -16.16 -9.13
C PRO A 267 -36.41 -16.72 -8.22
N ALA A 268 -36.84 -15.95 -7.21
CA ALA A 268 -37.91 -16.36 -6.30
C ALA A 268 -39.25 -16.46 -7.03
N ALA A 269 -39.61 -15.46 -7.83
CA ALA A 269 -40.83 -15.48 -8.64
C ALA A 269 -40.85 -16.69 -9.61
N ARG A 270 -39.69 -17.04 -10.20
CA ARG A 270 -39.55 -18.17 -11.14
C ARG A 270 -39.94 -19.52 -10.52
N VAL A 271 -39.68 -19.70 -9.22
CA VAL A 271 -40.02 -20.91 -8.46
C VAL A 271 -41.31 -20.77 -7.64
N GLY A 272 -42.07 -19.67 -7.81
CA GLY A 272 -43.33 -19.42 -7.11
C GLY A 272 -43.16 -19.01 -5.64
N LEU A 273 -42.05 -18.35 -5.30
CA LEU A 273 -41.72 -17.83 -3.98
C LEU A 273 -41.90 -16.30 -3.96
N GLU A 274 -42.70 -15.78 -3.04
CA GLU A 274 -42.86 -14.34 -2.84
C GLU A 274 -41.75 -13.79 -1.94
N VAL A 275 -41.35 -12.54 -2.17
CA VAL A 275 -40.33 -11.85 -1.37
C VAL A 275 -40.93 -10.63 -0.71
N GLU A 276 -40.81 -10.52 0.62
CA GLU A 276 -41.31 -9.37 1.36
C GLU A 276 -40.59 -8.08 0.89
N PRO A 277 -41.31 -6.97 0.59
CA PRO A 277 -40.68 -5.73 0.16
C PRO A 277 -39.65 -5.20 1.16
N ALA A 278 -39.91 -5.34 2.46
CA ALA A 278 -38.99 -4.92 3.51
C ALA A 278 -37.69 -5.74 3.55
N LEU A 279 -37.73 -7.01 3.09
CA LEU A 279 -36.51 -7.82 2.91
C LEU A 279 -35.67 -7.26 1.75
N VAL A 280 -36.30 -6.92 0.63
CA VAL A 280 -35.60 -6.37 -0.53
C VAL A 280 -34.93 -5.05 -0.16
N GLU A 281 -35.63 -4.14 0.53
CA GLU A 281 -35.04 -2.88 0.99
C GLU A 281 -33.88 -3.10 1.99
N ALA A 282 -33.98 -4.09 2.88
CA ALA A 282 -32.89 -4.42 3.80
C ALA A 282 -31.64 -4.92 3.07
N VAL A 283 -31.80 -5.85 2.11
CA VAL A 283 -30.69 -6.36 1.31
C VAL A 283 -30.06 -5.26 0.45
N LEU A 284 -30.88 -4.39 -0.16
CA LEU A 284 -30.39 -3.25 -0.94
C LEU A 284 -29.59 -2.26 -0.08
N ALA A 285 -30.07 -1.96 1.14
CA ALA A 285 -29.36 -1.09 2.07
C ALA A 285 -28.02 -1.69 2.55
N GLU A 286 -27.92 -3.02 2.63
CA GLU A 286 -26.71 -3.71 3.09
C GLU A 286 -25.67 -3.97 1.99
N ALA A 287 -26.07 -4.07 0.70
CA ALA A 287 -25.21 -4.57 -0.36
C ALA A 287 -25.17 -3.75 -1.67
N ALA A 288 -26.08 -2.79 -1.89
CA ALA A 288 -26.10 -2.03 -3.15
C ALA A 288 -24.87 -1.13 -3.29
N GLY A 289 -24.21 -1.18 -4.45
CA GLY A 289 -23.01 -0.37 -4.73
C GLY A 289 -21.71 -0.86 -4.08
N GLU A 290 -21.78 -1.84 -3.19
CA GLU A 290 -20.61 -2.46 -2.57
C GLU A 290 -20.03 -3.56 -3.48
N PRO A 291 -18.72 -3.53 -3.82
CA PRO A 291 -18.10 -4.56 -4.63
C PRO A 291 -18.01 -5.89 -3.87
N GLY A 292 -18.26 -7.02 -4.55
CA GLY A 292 -18.01 -8.35 -4.01
C GLY A 292 -19.09 -8.94 -3.09
N THR A 293 -20.22 -8.27 -2.92
CA THR A 293 -21.28 -8.68 -1.96
C THR A 293 -22.26 -9.73 -2.48
N LEU A 294 -22.28 -10.00 -3.78
CA LEU A 294 -23.27 -10.89 -4.41
C LEU A 294 -23.28 -12.33 -3.83
N PRO A 295 -22.13 -13.01 -3.60
CA PRO A 295 -22.12 -14.34 -2.99
C PRO A 295 -22.69 -14.34 -1.56
N LEU A 296 -22.43 -13.27 -0.80
CA LEU A 296 -22.93 -13.10 0.57
C LEU A 296 -24.46 -12.90 0.58
N VAL A 297 -24.97 -12.10 -0.35
CA VAL A 297 -26.43 -11.90 -0.55
C VAL A 297 -27.11 -13.22 -0.90
N ALA A 298 -26.57 -13.96 -1.87
CA ALA A 298 -27.12 -15.25 -2.28
C ALA A 298 -27.11 -16.28 -1.14
N HIS A 299 -26.07 -16.28 -0.30
CA HIS A 299 -26.00 -17.13 0.89
C HIS A 299 -27.03 -16.74 1.95
N ALA A 300 -27.15 -15.45 2.27
CA ALA A 300 -28.13 -14.97 3.24
C ALA A 300 -29.57 -15.28 2.82
N LEU A 301 -29.90 -15.12 1.54
CA LEU A 301 -31.23 -15.46 1.00
C LEU A 301 -31.50 -16.96 1.02
N ARG A 302 -30.51 -17.79 0.69
CA ARG A 302 -30.60 -19.26 0.83
C ARG A 302 -30.87 -19.67 2.27
N GLU A 303 -30.15 -19.09 3.21
CA GLU A 303 -30.29 -19.40 4.64
C GLU A 303 -31.62 -18.89 5.22
N SER A 304 -32.15 -17.81 4.66
CA SER A 304 -33.52 -17.33 4.93
C SER A 304 -34.56 -18.33 4.40
N TRP A 305 -34.38 -18.81 3.17
CA TRP A 305 -35.25 -19.82 2.55
C TRP A 305 -35.24 -21.14 3.34
N ARG A 306 -34.06 -21.62 3.78
CA ARG A 306 -33.94 -22.85 4.58
C ARG A 306 -34.69 -22.77 5.91
N ARG A 307 -34.74 -21.59 6.53
CA ARG A 307 -35.40 -21.35 7.82
C ARG A 307 -36.91 -21.16 7.68
N GLN A 308 -37.42 -21.00 6.45
CA GLN A 308 -38.81 -20.68 6.17
C GLN A 308 -39.51 -21.81 5.39
N PRO A 309 -40.43 -22.59 5.99
CA PRO A 309 -41.11 -23.71 5.31
C PRO A 309 -42.34 -23.29 4.45
N GLY A 310 -42.46 -22.03 4.05
CA GLY A 310 -43.63 -21.48 3.34
C GLY A 310 -43.30 -20.88 1.98
N GLN A 311 -44.22 -20.08 1.42
CA GLN A 311 -44.08 -19.47 0.08
C GLN A 311 -43.61 -18.01 0.11
N VAL A 312 -43.16 -17.50 1.26
CA VAL A 312 -42.77 -16.08 1.41
C VAL A 312 -41.45 -15.94 2.16
N LEU A 313 -40.44 -15.33 1.54
CA LEU A 313 -39.21 -14.91 2.22
C LEU A 313 -39.47 -13.65 3.04
N ARG A 314 -39.35 -13.78 4.36
CA ARG A 314 -39.59 -12.68 5.29
C ARG A 314 -38.31 -12.04 5.78
N LEU A 315 -38.40 -10.75 6.08
CA LEU A 315 -37.30 -10.00 6.70
C LEU A 315 -36.87 -10.60 8.04
N ALA A 316 -37.81 -11.17 8.80
CA ALA A 316 -37.53 -11.82 10.08
C ALA A 316 -36.60 -13.03 9.95
N ASP A 317 -36.83 -13.88 8.94
CA ASP A 317 -36.01 -15.07 8.67
C ASP A 317 -34.62 -14.66 8.18
N TYR A 318 -34.55 -13.60 7.37
CA TYR A 318 -33.29 -13.00 6.91
C TYR A 318 -32.44 -12.40 8.03
N ARG A 319 -33.06 -11.69 8.98
CA ARG A 319 -32.36 -11.19 10.18
C ARG A 319 -31.92 -12.34 11.10
N THR A 320 -32.73 -13.38 11.19
CA THR A 320 -32.41 -14.61 11.95
C THR A 320 -31.31 -15.43 11.27
N ALA A 321 -31.15 -15.33 9.95
CA ALA A 321 -30.00 -15.87 9.24
C ALA A 321 -28.73 -15.03 9.46
N GLY A 322 -28.84 -13.75 9.83
CA GLY A 322 -27.70 -12.86 10.11
C GLY A 322 -27.44 -11.78 9.06
N GLY A 323 -28.40 -11.54 8.16
CA GLY A 323 -28.24 -10.55 7.08
C GLY A 323 -27.11 -10.90 6.10
N VAL A 324 -26.70 -9.95 5.25
CA VAL A 324 -25.63 -10.21 4.25
C VAL A 324 -24.30 -10.54 4.94
N ARG A 325 -23.97 -9.84 6.02
CA ARG A 325 -22.61 -9.88 6.60
C ARG A 325 -22.37 -11.06 7.53
N GLU A 326 -23.35 -11.51 8.30
CA GLU A 326 -23.14 -12.55 9.32
C GLU A 326 -23.66 -13.92 8.91
N ALA A 327 -24.44 -14.06 7.84
CA ALA A 327 -25.07 -15.33 7.49
C ALA A 327 -24.07 -16.46 7.21
N VAL A 328 -22.96 -16.15 6.55
CA VAL A 328 -21.89 -17.13 6.29
C VAL A 328 -21.21 -17.53 7.60
N ALA A 329 -20.88 -16.57 8.45
CA ALA A 329 -20.26 -16.80 9.76
C ALA A 329 -21.15 -17.68 10.63
N ARG A 330 -22.45 -17.37 10.69
CA ARG A 330 -23.43 -18.11 11.48
C ARG A 330 -23.58 -19.55 10.98
N THR A 331 -23.65 -19.76 9.67
CA THR A 331 -23.70 -21.11 9.08
C THR A 331 -22.46 -21.92 9.45
N ALA A 332 -21.27 -21.31 9.40
CA ALA A 332 -20.02 -21.97 9.73
C ALA A 332 -19.87 -22.26 11.24
N GLU A 333 -20.29 -21.34 12.10
CA GLU A 333 -20.29 -21.53 13.56
C GLU A 333 -21.33 -22.57 14.00
N GLU A 334 -22.56 -22.53 13.49
CA GLU A 334 -23.60 -23.55 13.76
C GLU A 334 -23.08 -24.95 13.40
N LEU A 335 -22.48 -25.10 12.21
CA LEU A 335 -21.89 -26.37 11.79
C LEU A 335 -20.71 -26.78 12.68
N TYR A 336 -19.85 -25.84 13.09
CA TYR A 336 -18.75 -26.14 13.99
C TYR A 336 -19.23 -26.58 15.38
N GLU A 337 -20.28 -25.96 15.92
CA GLU A 337 -20.88 -26.31 17.21
C GLU A 337 -21.54 -27.69 17.19
N ASP A 338 -22.13 -28.10 16.07
CA ASP A 338 -22.75 -29.41 15.88
C ASP A 338 -21.74 -30.58 15.75
N LEU A 339 -20.46 -30.29 15.51
CA LEU A 339 -19.40 -31.31 15.44
C LEU A 339 -18.89 -31.70 16.83
N ASP A 340 -18.51 -32.97 16.99
CA ASP A 340 -17.81 -33.44 18.19
C ASP A 340 -16.35 -32.93 18.24
N PRO A 341 -15.64 -33.00 19.40
CA PRO A 341 -14.29 -32.45 19.51
C PRO A 341 -13.29 -32.99 18.48
N PRO A 342 -13.21 -34.31 18.20
CA PRO A 342 -12.36 -34.85 17.12
C PRO A 342 -12.70 -34.29 15.73
N GLN A 343 -13.98 -34.19 15.39
CA GLN A 343 -14.43 -33.63 14.11
C GLN A 343 -14.13 -32.13 13.99
N ARG A 344 -14.14 -31.37 15.09
CA ARG A 344 -13.76 -29.95 15.11
C ARG A 344 -12.27 -29.76 14.82
N ASP A 345 -11.41 -30.62 15.35
CA ASP A 345 -9.98 -30.59 15.07
C ASP A 345 -9.69 -30.99 13.61
N LEU A 346 -10.41 -31.98 13.09
CA LEU A 346 -10.35 -32.34 11.67
C LEU A 346 -10.82 -31.19 10.76
N LEU A 347 -11.94 -30.54 11.10
CA LEU A 347 -12.44 -29.38 10.36
C LEU A 347 -11.44 -28.22 10.36
N ARG A 348 -10.79 -27.95 11.49
CA ARG A 348 -9.71 -26.96 11.57
C ARG A 348 -8.55 -27.35 10.64
N ALA A 349 -8.11 -28.60 10.67
CA ALA A 349 -7.00 -29.07 9.83
C ALA A 349 -7.31 -28.98 8.33
N VAL A 350 -8.55 -29.32 7.93
CA VAL A 350 -9.01 -29.23 6.54
C VAL A 350 -9.02 -27.77 6.08
N PHE A 351 -9.68 -26.86 6.80
CA PHE A 351 -9.78 -25.46 6.36
C PHE A 351 -8.42 -24.75 6.31
N LEU A 352 -7.51 -25.06 7.23
CA LEU A 352 -6.15 -24.50 7.19
C LEU A 352 -5.37 -24.94 5.94
N ARG A 353 -5.66 -26.12 5.37
CA ARG A 353 -5.06 -26.59 4.10
C ARG A 353 -5.77 -26.05 2.87
N LEU A 354 -7.08 -25.80 2.97
CA LEU A 354 -7.92 -25.23 1.91
C LEU A 354 -7.76 -23.70 1.75
N THR A 355 -6.89 -23.05 2.52
CA THR A 355 -6.59 -21.62 2.42
C THR A 355 -5.13 -21.39 2.01
N ALA A 356 -4.90 -20.50 1.05
CA ALA A 356 -3.59 -20.01 0.68
C ALA A 356 -3.32 -18.69 1.42
N LEU A 357 -2.20 -18.62 2.14
CA LEU A 357 -1.82 -17.43 2.89
C LEU A 357 -1.19 -16.40 1.95
N GLY A 358 -1.74 -15.18 1.92
CA GLY A 358 -1.19 -14.07 1.14
C GLY A 358 0.09 -13.51 1.78
N GLU A 359 1.19 -13.39 1.01
CA GLU A 359 2.39 -12.64 1.45
C GLU A 359 2.17 -11.13 1.23
N GLY A 360 1.45 -10.48 2.15
CA GLY A 360 1.11 -9.05 2.04
C GLY A 360 -0.12 -8.75 1.17
N THR A 361 -0.92 -9.78 0.87
CA THR A 361 -2.21 -9.74 0.17
C THR A 361 -3.26 -10.48 1.00
N GLU A 362 -4.55 -10.37 0.64
CA GLU A 362 -5.64 -11.09 1.30
C GLU A 362 -5.46 -12.61 1.21
N ASP A 363 -5.92 -13.34 2.22
CA ASP A 363 -5.85 -14.80 2.25
C ASP A 363 -6.84 -15.37 1.22
N THR A 364 -6.34 -16.20 0.29
CA THR A 364 -7.12 -16.69 -0.85
C THR A 364 -7.54 -18.14 -0.65
N ARG A 365 -8.54 -18.56 -1.42
CA ARG A 365 -8.96 -19.97 -1.42
C ARG A 365 -7.92 -20.83 -2.11
N ARG A 366 -7.78 -22.08 -1.66
CA ARG A 366 -6.88 -23.06 -2.25
C ARG A 366 -7.64 -24.34 -2.58
N ARG A 367 -7.44 -24.82 -3.81
CA ARG A 367 -7.86 -26.15 -4.25
C ARG A 367 -6.82 -27.19 -3.84
N VAL A 368 -7.29 -28.27 -3.22
CA VAL A 368 -6.45 -29.33 -2.65
C VAL A 368 -6.89 -30.68 -3.19
N ASP A 369 -5.92 -31.51 -3.54
CA ASP A 369 -6.18 -32.90 -3.92
C ASP A 369 -6.62 -33.71 -2.71
N ARG A 370 -7.54 -34.65 -2.89
CA ARG A 370 -8.02 -35.51 -1.80
C ARG A 370 -6.87 -36.30 -1.14
N ASP A 371 -5.83 -36.64 -1.89
CA ASP A 371 -4.65 -37.34 -1.38
C ASP A 371 -3.84 -36.49 -0.38
N GLU A 372 -3.91 -35.15 -0.46
CA GLU A 372 -3.22 -34.29 0.50
C GLU A 372 -3.91 -34.25 1.87
N LEU A 373 -5.22 -34.55 1.89
CA LEU A 373 -6.00 -34.72 3.13
C LEU A 373 -5.81 -36.12 3.73
N ALA A 374 -5.22 -37.06 2.97
CA ALA A 374 -5.03 -38.44 3.41
C ALA A 374 -4.12 -38.52 4.64
N GLY A 375 -4.60 -39.24 5.66
CA GLY A 375 -3.87 -39.44 6.91
C GLY A 375 -4.03 -38.33 7.94
N LEU A 376 -4.95 -37.37 7.74
CA LEU A 376 -5.42 -36.46 8.79
C LEU A 376 -6.45 -37.13 9.73
N ALA A 377 -7.27 -38.02 9.18
CA ALA A 377 -8.23 -38.89 9.87
C ALA A 377 -8.54 -40.11 8.97
N ASP A 378 -9.43 -40.99 9.43
CA ASP A 378 -9.90 -42.11 8.60
C ASP A 378 -10.60 -41.57 7.33
N PRO A 379 -10.39 -42.17 6.14
CA PRO A 379 -10.96 -41.67 4.89
C PRO A 379 -12.49 -41.47 4.94
N GLY A 380 -13.21 -42.36 5.62
CA GLY A 380 -14.66 -42.25 5.81
C GLY A 380 -15.08 -41.06 6.67
N GLU A 381 -14.26 -40.61 7.62
CA GLU A 381 -14.54 -39.42 8.44
C GLU A 381 -14.27 -38.12 7.65
N ILE A 382 -13.22 -38.11 6.82
CA ILE A 382 -12.91 -37.00 5.92
C ILE A 382 -14.04 -36.82 4.90
N ASP A 383 -14.49 -37.90 4.27
CA ASP A 383 -15.59 -37.86 3.31
C ASP A 383 -16.90 -37.41 3.98
N ALA A 384 -17.23 -37.93 5.17
CA ALA A 384 -18.42 -37.51 5.91
C ALA A 384 -18.39 -36.02 6.31
N LEU A 385 -17.21 -35.49 6.66
CA LEU A 385 -17.04 -34.07 6.96
C LEU A 385 -17.17 -33.21 5.69
N LEU A 386 -16.50 -33.59 4.60
CA LEU A 386 -16.57 -32.89 3.32
C LEU A 386 -18.01 -32.87 2.78
N ASP A 387 -18.77 -33.96 2.92
CA ASP A 387 -20.18 -34.04 2.54
C ASP A 387 -21.04 -33.08 3.36
N ARG A 388 -20.80 -32.95 4.68
CA ARG A 388 -21.49 -31.97 5.52
C ARG A 388 -21.16 -30.54 5.12
N LEU A 389 -19.88 -30.24 4.86
CA LEU A 389 -19.42 -28.92 4.42
C LEU A 389 -19.97 -28.55 3.03
N ALA A 390 -20.06 -29.52 2.12
CA ALA A 390 -20.65 -29.36 0.80
C ALA A 390 -22.16 -29.13 0.88
N ALA A 391 -22.88 -29.86 1.75
CA ALA A 391 -24.30 -29.64 2.01
C ALA A 391 -24.57 -28.24 2.59
N ALA A 392 -23.67 -27.75 3.44
CA ALA A 392 -23.70 -26.38 3.98
C ALA A 392 -23.25 -25.31 2.96
N ARG A 393 -22.72 -25.70 1.79
CA ARG A 393 -22.16 -24.82 0.74
C ARG A 393 -20.95 -24.00 1.21
N LEU A 394 -20.19 -24.52 2.16
CA LEU A 394 -18.93 -23.90 2.62
C LEU A 394 -17.72 -24.40 1.81
N VAL A 395 -17.81 -25.60 1.22
CA VAL A 395 -16.77 -26.23 0.39
C VAL A 395 -17.41 -26.75 -0.89
N VAL A 396 -16.67 -26.68 -2.00
CA VAL A 396 -16.99 -27.35 -3.26
C VAL A 396 -16.09 -28.58 -3.35
N VAL A 397 -16.71 -29.72 -3.65
CA VAL A 397 -16.05 -31.02 -3.74
C VAL A 397 -16.28 -31.58 -5.14
N ASP A 398 -15.20 -31.96 -5.80
CA ASP A 398 -15.17 -32.60 -7.13
C ASP A 398 -14.59 -34.03 -7.01
N ARG A 399 -14.58 -34.80 -8.11
CA ARG A 399 -14.17 -36.22 -8.17
C ARG A 399 -12.77 -36.51 -7.61
N GLY A 400 -11.89 -35.52 -7.50
CA GLY A 400 -10.55 -35.66 -6.90
C GLY A 400 -10.08 -34.50 -6.02
N THR A 401 -10.88 -33.44 -5.85
CA THR A 401 -10.39 -32.20 -5.20
C THR A 401 -11.43 -31.57 -4.29
N ALA A 402 -10.98 -30.79 -3.31
CA ALA A 402 -11.80 -29.98 -2.44
C ALA A 402 -11.27 -28.54 -2.38
N GLU A 403 -12.17 -27.56 -2.32
CA GLU A 403 -11.84 -26.14 -2.17
C GLU A 403 -12.92 -25.37 -1.39
N PRO A 404 -12.61 -24.25 -0.73
CA PRO A 404 -13.62 -23.38 -0.16
C PRO A 404 -14.57 -22.88 -1.25
N ALA A 405 -15.87 -22.87 -0.97
CA ALA A 405 -16.88 -22.48 -1.96
C ALA A 405 -16.69 -21.05 -2.47
N HIS A 406 -16.18 -20.14 -1.62
CA HIS A 406 -15.78 -18.80 -2.01
C HIS A 406 -14.76 -18.22 -1.02
N GLU A 407 -13.90 -17.30 -1.48
CA GLU A 407 -12.97 -16.54 -0.63
C GLU A 407 -13.66 -15.74 0.48
N ALA A 408 -14.91 -15.31 0.27
CA ALA A 408 -15.66 -14.53 1.25
C ALA A 408 -15.92 -15.31 2.55
N LEU A 409 -15.82 -16.64 2.52
CA LEU A 409 -15.86 -17.47 3.72
C LEU A 409 -14.68 -17.20 4.65
N ILE A 410 -13.50 -16.94 4.08
CA ILE A 410 -12.27 -16.65 4.84
C ILE A 410 -12.45 -15.33 5.60
N ASP A 411 -13.00 -14.30 4.95
CA ASP A 411 -13.21 -12.99 5.56
C ASP A 411 -14.37 -12.96 6.56
N ALA A 412 -15.47 -13.63 6.20
CA ALA A 412 -16.69 -13.59 6.97
C ALA A 412 -16.66 -14.47 8.22
N TRP A 413 -15.81 -15.51 8.29
CA TRP A 413 -15.78 -16.45 9.41
C TRP A 413 -14.69 -16.10 10.46
N PRO A 414 -15.05 -15.50 11.63
CA PRO A 414 -14.06 -14.98 12.57
C PRO A 414 -13.14 -16.05 13.16
N ARG A 415 -13.65 -17.27 13.34
CA ARG A 415 -12.87 -18.39 13.89
C ARG A 415 -11.81 -18.88 12.91
N LEU A 416 -12.13 -18.99 11.63
CA LEU A 416 -11.15 -19.33 10.59
C LEU A 416 -10.07 -18.25 10.51
N ARG A 417 -10.44 -16.97 10.54
CA ARG A 417 -9.47 -15.86 10.62
C ARG A 417 -8.56 -15.96 11.83
N ARG A 418 -9.12 -16.31 12.99
CA ARG A 418 -8.32 -16.53 14.20
C ARG A 418 -7.37 -17.72 14.02
N TRP A 419 -7.84 -18.86 13.49
CA TRP A 419 -6.96 -20.00 13.20
C TRP A 419 -5.81 -19.66 12.25
N LEU A 420 -6.07 -18.85 11.23
CA LEU A 420 -5.06 -18.37 10.27
C LEU A 420 -4.10 -17.34 10.89
N ALA A 421 -4.56 -16.55 11.87
CA ALA A 421 -3.77 -15.55 12.56
C ALA A 421 -2.91 -16.11 13.71
N ASP A 422 -3.43 -17.10 14.46
CA ASP A 422 -2.83 -17.62 15.69
C ASP A 422 -1.42 -18.23 15.46
N ASP A 423 -1.13 -18.78 14.27
CA ASP A 423 0.22 -19.23 13.93
C ASP A 423 0.53 -19.20 12.41
N ARG A 424 0.44 -18.01 11.81
CA ARG A 424 0.74 -17.80 10.38
C ARG A 424 2.16 -18.28 10.00
N ALA A 425 3.11 -18.18 10.93
CA ALA A 425 4.47 -18.65 10.73
C ALA A 425 4.55 -20.18 10.69
N ALA A 426 3.86 -20.90 11.58
CA ALA A 426 3.78 -22.36 11.53
C ALA A 426 3.05 -22.86 10.29
N LEU A 427 1.97 -22.20 9.86
CA LEU A 427 1.25 -22.58 8.64
C LEU A 427 2.12 -22.42 7.39
N LEU A 428 2.92 -21.36 7.29
CA LEU A 428 3.89 -21.19 6.20
C LEU A 428 5.03 -22.22 6.27
N ARG A 429 5.49 -22.60 7.48
CA ARG A 429 6.48 -23.68 7.66
C ARG A 429 5.89 -25.03 7.22
N HIS A 430 4.67 -25.33 7.66
CA HIS A 430 3.92 -26.53 7.29
C HIS A 430 3.70 -26.60 5.79
N ARG A 431 3.33 -25.49 5.15
CA ARG A 431 3.22 -25.39 3.69
C ARG A 431 4.50 -25.77 2.95
N ARG A 432 5.65 -25.28 3.43
CA ARG A 432 6.96 -25.62 2.85
C ARG A 432 7.31 -27.09 3.04
N LEU A 433 6.87 -27.70 4.14
CA LEU A 433 7.04 -29.13 4.38
C LEU A 433 6.20 -29.96 3.40
N THR A 434 4.93 -29.59 3.18
CA THR A 434 4.07 -30.26 2.19
C THR A 434 4.71 -30.23 0.80
N THR A 435 5.14 -29.05 0.33
CA THR A 435 5.82 -28.93 -0.98
C THR A 435 7.10 -29.77 -1.07
N ALA A 436 7.94 -29.76 -0.03
CA ALA A 436 9.17 -30.55 -0.04
C ALA A 436 8.91 -32.07 0.00
N ALA A 437 7.84 -32.50 0.67
CA ALA A 437 7.42 -33.89 0.71
C ALA A 437 6.86 -34.36 -0.64
N ASP A 438 6.09 -33.52 -1.32
CA ASP A 438 5.58 -33.80 -2.67
C ASP A 438 6.73 -33.83 -3.69
N ASP A 439 7.64 -32.84 -3.68
CA ASP A 439 8.84 -32.84 -4.55
C ASP A 439 9.66 -34.13 -4.36
N TRP A 440 9.88 -34.54 -3.11
CA TRP A 440 10.58 -35.80 -2.80
C TRP A 440 9.83 -37.02 -3.33
N HIS A 441 8.50 -37.04 -3.22
CA HIS A 441 7.67 -38.14 -3.71
C HIS A 441 7.73 -38.24 -5.24
N ASP A 442 7.56 -37.12 -5.94
CA ASP A 442 7.51 -37.03 -7.40
C ASP A 442 8.86 -37.38 -8.04
N HIS A 443 9.97 -37.14 -7.33
CA HIS A 443 11.33 -37.52 -7.75
C HIS A 443 11.74 -38.93 -7.27
N GLY A 444 10.78 -39.83 -7.04
CA GLY A 444 11.07 -41.23 -6.72
C GLY A 444 11.72 -41.45 -5.35
N ARG A 445 11.47 -40.54 -4.40
CA ARG A 445 12.01 -40.56 -3.03
C ARG A 445 13.53 -40.43 -2.92
N ASP A 446 14.15 -39.65 -3.80
CA ASP A 446 15.58 -39.39 -3.79
C ASP A 446 16.06 -38.73 -2.47
N ALA A 447 17.13 -39.28 -1.90
CA ALA A 447 17.72 -38.81 -0.65
C ALA A 447 18.35 -37.40 -0.72
N GLU A 448 18.52 -36.82 -1.91
CA GLU A 448 18.95 -35.43 -2.10
C GLU A 448 17.89 -34.40 -1.70
N PHE A 449 16.60 -34.75 -1.79
CA PHE A 449 15.48 -33.85 -1.48
C PHE A 449 15.10 -33.83 0.01
N LEU A 450 15.66 -34.73 0.82
CA LEU A 450 15.38 -34.81 2.26
C LEU A 450 15.88 -33.57 3.02
N LEU A 451 15.11 -33.11 4.01
CA LEU A 451 15.53 -32.04 4.93
C LEU A 451 16.77 -32.45 5.73
N ARG A 452 17.71 -31.51 5.92
CA ARG A 452 19.01 -31.73 6.61
C ARG A 452 19.31 -30.68 7.66
N GLY A 453 20.12 -31.07 8.66
CA GLY A 453 20.69 -30.15 9.66
C GLY A 453 19.62 -29.37 10.44
N GLY A 454 19.83 -28.06 10.59
CA GLY A 454 18.93 -27.17 11.33
C GLY A 454 17.48 -27.20 10.83
N ARG A 455 17.25 -27.36 9.52
CA ARG A 455 15.90 -27.42 8.95
C ARG A 455 15.12 -28.68 9.30
N LEU A 456 15.80 -29.79 9.61
CA LEU A 456 15.15 -31.01 10.13
C LEU A 456 14.94 -30.90 11.65
N ALA A 457 15.92 -30.32 12.36
CA ALA A 457 15.85 -30.12 13.82
C ALA A 457 14.68 -29.19 14.24
N GLU A 458 14.34 -28.21 13.39
CA GLU A 458 13.14 -27.36 13.55
C GLU A 458 11.84 -28.18 13.69
N TRP A 459 11.78 -29.40 13.14
CA TRP A 459 10.62 -30.31 13.21
C TRP A 459 10.75 -31.40 14.30
N ASP A 460 11.83 -31.39 15.07
CA ASP A 460 11.97 -32.23 16.28
C ASP A 460 11.60 -31.46 17.55
N GLU A 461 11.78 -30.12 17.55
CA GLU A 461 11.54 -29.26 18.72
C GLU A 461 10.14 -28.61 18.72
N ALA A 462 9.48 -28.53 17.57
CA ALA A 462 8.14 -27.96 17.42
C ALA A 462 7.06 -29.04 17.36
N ASP A 463 5.86 -28.75 17.91
CA ASP A 463 4.66 -29.54 17.63
C ASP A 463 4.28 -29.30 16.15
N PRO A 464 4.40 -30.32 15.27
CA PRO A 464 4.18 -30.15 13.84
C PRO A 464 2.70 -29.98 13.48
N GLY A 465 1.78 -30.13 14.44
CA GLY A 465 0.36 -30.25 14.18
C GLY A 465 0.03 -31.53 13.39
N PRO A 466 -1.19 -31.64 12.85
CA PRO A 466 -1.61 -32.84 12.10
C PRO A 466 -0.88 -32.92 10.75
N LEU A 467 0.01 -33.91 10.65
CA LEU A 467 0.78 -34.22 9.43
C LEU A 467 0.06 -35.27 8.59
N ASN A 468 0.01 -35.05 7.27
CA ASN A 468 -0.49 -36.04 6.33
C ASN A 468 0.51 -37.22 6.16
N GLU A 469 0.09 -38.25 5.43
CA GLU A 469 0.90 -39.46 5.28
C GLU A 469 2.26 -39.19 4.59
N ARG A 470 2.29 -38.36 3.55
CA ARG A 470 3.50 -38.02 2.79
C ARG A 470 4.48 -37.21 3.63
N GLU A 471 4.01 -36.21 4.36
CA GLU A 471 4.81 -35.38 5.28
C GLU A 471 5.44 -36.24 6.40
N ARG A 472 4.67 -37.18 6.98
CA ARG A 472 5.18 -38.14 7.97
C ARG A 472 6.28 -39.02 7.39
N ALA A 473 6.07 -39.57 6.19
CA ALA A 473 7.06 -40.41 5.51
C ALA A 473 8.34 -39.63 5.18
N PHE A 474 8.21 -38.39 4.73
CA PHE A 474 9.33 -37.50 4.39
C PHE A 474 10.18 -37.14 5.62
N LEU A 475 9.55 -36.73 6.73
CA LEU A 475 10.26 -36.46 7.98
C LEU A 475 10.89 -37.72 8.57
N ALA A 476 10.21 -38.87 8.50
CA ALA A 476 10.76 -40.14 8.95
C ALA A 476 12.02 -40.53 8.15
N ALA A 477 12.01 -40.36 6.82
CA ALA A 477 13.18 -40.61 5.98
C ALA A 477 14.35 -39.65 6.28
N GLY A 478 14.05 -38.36 6.52
CA GLY A 478 15.06 -37.38 6.98
C GLY A 478 15.67 -37.75 8.33
N ARG A 479 14.85 -38.15 9.31
CA ARG A 479 15.31 -38.58 10.64
C ARG A 479 16.15 -39.86 10.57
N ALA A 480 15.71 -40.88 9.83
CA ALA A 480 16.44 -42.13 9.65
C ALA A 480 17.84 -41.89 9.04
N ARG A 481 17.95 -40.93 8.11
CA ARG A 481 19.23 -40.52 7.54
C ARG A 481 20.13 -39.82 8.56
N ARG A 482 19.60 -38.86 9.32
CA ARG A 482 20.35 -38.19 10.39
C ARG A 482 20.87 -39.20 11.41
N ASP A 483 20.06 -40.18 11.78
CA ASP A 483 20.47 -41.22 12.73
C ASP A 483 21.57 -42.11 12.15
N ALA A 484 21.54 -42.41 10.85
CA ALA A 484 22.63 -43.12 10.17
C ALA A 484 23.94 -42.30 10.14
N GLU A 485 23.85 -40.98 9.93
CA GLU A 485 24.99 -40.05 9.97
C GLU A 485 25.56 -39.91 11.39
N HIS A 486 24.71 -39.74 12.41
CA HIS A 486 25.10 -39.72 13.82
C HIS A 486 25.70 -41.05 14.28
N LEU A 487 25.20 -42.19 13.81
CA LEU A 487 25.81 -43.50 14.09
C LEU A 487 27.19 -43.64 13.44
N ALA A 488 27.42 -43.05 12.25
CA ALA A 488 28.73 -43.00 11.61
C ALA A 488 29.71 -42.07 12.36
N GLU A 489 29.24 -40.97 12.92
CA GLU A 489 30.03 -40.03 13.74
C GLU A 489 30.35 -40.61 15.13
N ARG A 490 29.41 -41.31 15.77
CA ARG A 490 29.64 -42.01 17.04
C ARG A 490 30.70 -43.11 16.94
N ARG A 491 30.87 -43.74 15.77
CA ARG A 491 31.98 -44.68 15.50
C ARG A 491 33.35 -43.97 15.49
N ARG A 492 33.40 -42.69 15.10
CA ARG A 492 34.62 -41.86 15.10
C ARG A 492 34.90 -41.26 16.49
N ALA A 493 33.86 -40.95 17.26
CA ALA A 493 33.97 -40.34 18.59
C ALA A 493 34.39 -41.30 19.71
N ARG A 494 34.13 -42.62 19.58
CA ARG A 494 34.50 -43.64 20.59
C ARG A 494 36.01 -43.86 20.80
N ARG A 495 36.89 -43.18 20.06
CA ARG A 495 38.37 -43.25 20.24
C ARG A 495 38.94 -42.23 21.23
N ARG A 496 38.15 -41.36 21.85
CA ARG A 496 38.67 -40.29 22.71
C ARG A 496 37.95 -40.25 24.05
N PHE A 497 38.65 -40.82 25.03
CA PHE A 497 38.56 -40.53 26.47
C PHE A 497 37.31 -41.00 27.24
N GLY A 498 37.50 -42.08 28.00
CA GLY A 498 36.73 -42.38 29.20
C GLY A 498 37.49 -41.94 30.46
N GLY A 499 36.75 -41.77 31.57
CA GLY A 499 37.31 -41.82 32.93
C GLY A 499 36.95 -40.68 33.89
N LEU A 500 35.79 -40.81 34.55
CA LEU A 500 35.67 -40.79 36.03
C LEU A 500 36.10 -39.57 36.89
N SER A 501 36.02 -38.33 36.37
CA SER A 501 35.92 -37.10 37.20
C SER A 501 34.57 -36.39 37.09
N LEU A 502 33.60 -37.04 36.42
CA LEU A 502 32.49 -36.39 35.73
C LEU A 502 31.32 -35.97 36.64
N VAL A 503 31.07 -36.68 37.74
CA VAL A 503 29.79 -36.50 38.48
C VAL A 503 29.79 -35.24 39.35
N ALA A 504 30.90 -34.91 40.03
CA ALA A 504 30.99 -33.70 40.85
C ALA A 504 31.13 -32.41 40.01
N ALA A 505 31.87 -32.50 38.89
CA ALA A 505 31.94 -31.42 37.91
C ALA A 505 30.58 -31.18 37.24
N VAL A 506 29.82 -32.24 36.93
CA VAL A 506 28.47 -32.12 36.35
C VAL A 506 27.51 -31.42 37.31
N VAL A 507 27.56 -31.68 38.62
CA VAL A 507 26.66 -30.97 39.57
C VAL A 507 27.02 -29.50 39.73
N ALA A 508 28.31 -29.14 39.80
CA ALA A 508 28.75 -27.75 39.84
C ALA A 508 28.46 -27.02 38.51
N VAL A 509 28.65 -27.71 37.38
CA VAL A 509 28.27 -27.22 36.05
C VAL A 509 26.76 -27.10 35.94
N LEU A 510 25.95 -28.00 36.50
CA LEU A 510 24.48 -27.89 36.50
C LEU A 510 24.00 -26.72 37.35
N ALA A 511 24.64 -26.42 38.49
CA ALA A 511 24.31 -25.25 39.29
C ALA A 511 24.72 -23.93 38.61
N VAL A 512 25.89 -23.89 37.98
CA VAL A 512 26.32 -22.76 37.14
C VAL A 512 25.44 -22.65 35.90
N VAL A 513 25.04 -23.76 35.28
CA VAL A 513 24.11 -23.82 34.14
C VAL A 513 22.72 -23.39 34.57
N ALA A 514 22.26 -23.70 35.79
CA ALA A 514 20.98 -23.25 36.32
C ALA A 514 20.98 -21.75 36.61
N LEU A 515 22.07 -21.20 37.16
CA LEU A 515 22.26 -19.74 37.33
C LEU A 515 22.39 -19.03 35.99
N VAL A 516 23.17 -19.59 35.06
CA VAL A 516 23.30 -19.10 33.67
C VAL A 516 21.98 -19.27 32.91
N GLN A 517 21.16 -20.28 33.20
CA GLN A 517 19.83 -20.45 32.63
C GLN A 517 18.85 -19.46 33.24
N ALA A 518 18.91 -19.19 34.55
CA ALA A 518 18.08 -18.17 35.20
C ALA A 518 18.42 -16.77 34.68
N ASP A 519 19.71 -16.47 34.52
CA ASP A 519 20.23 -15.23 33.92
C ASP A 519 19.84 -15.13 32.45
N ARG A 520 20.03 -16.20 31.66
CA ARG A 520 19.53 -16.29 30.27
C ARG A 520 18.02 -16.16 30.18
N ASN A 521 17.27 -16.64 31.17
CA ASN A 521 15.81 -16.52 31.21
C ASN A 521 15.39 -15.09 31.56
N ALA A 522 16.10 -14.40 32.45
CA ALA A 522 15.90 -12.97 32.73
C ALA A 522 16.24 -12.12 31.50
N ASP A 523 17.40 -12.34 30.89
CA ASP A 523 17.82 -11.73 29.63
C ASP A 523 16.83 -11.98 28.50
N ALA A 524 16.33 -13.21 28.35
CA ALA A 524 15.35 -13.57 27.33
C ALA A 524 14.02 -12.85 27.58
N ARG A 525 13.57 -12.74 28.84
CA ARG A 525 12.37 -11.98 29.22
C ARG A 525 12.54 -10.49 28.92
N ASP A 526 13.67 -9.89 29.30
CA ASP A 526 13.93 -8.47 29.05
C ASP A 526 14.03 -8.16 27.56
N ARG A 527 14.67 -9.03 26.77
CA ARG A 527 14.69 -8.92 25.30
C ARG A 527 13.30 -9.10 24.68
N ALA A 528 12.49 -10.05 25.16
CA ALA A 528 11.13 -10.23 24.67
C ALA A 528 10.24 -9.01 25.01
N ARG A 529 10.36 -8.48 26.22
CA ARG A 529 9.65 -7.28 26.67
C ARG A 529 10.10 -6.03 25.89
N SER A 530 11.39 -5.89 25.64
CA SER A 530 11.93 -4.83 24.79
C SER A 530 11.35 -4.89 23.37
N ARG A 531 11.31 -6.07 22.75
CA ARG A 531 10.66 -6.27 21.44
C ARG A 531 9.17 -5.94 21.45
N GLN A 532 8.45 -6.31 22.51
CA GLN A 532 7.03 -5.98 22.66
C GLN A 532 6.81 -4.46 22.76
N LEU A 533 7.61 -3.76 23.58
CA LEU A 533 7.55 -2.30 23.71
C LEU A 533 7.96 -1.60 22.41
N ALA A 534 8.93 -2.13 21.67
CA ALA A 534 9.33 -1.63 20.36
C ALA A 534 8.19 -1.81 19.32
N ALA A 535 7.49 -2.94 19.32
CA ALA A 535 6.33 -3.16 18.46
C ALA A 535 5.15 -2.23 18.81
N GLU A 536 4.93 -1.95 20.10
CA GLU A 536 3.92 -0.99 20.53
C GLU A 536 4.30 0.45 20.14
N ALA A 537 5.55 0.86 20.38
CA ALA A 537 6.08 2.15 19.94
C ALA A 537 5.87 2.36 18.43
N ARG A 538 6.08 1.32 17.61
CA ARG A 538 5.82 1.34 16.16
C ARG A 538 4.36 1.66 15.85
N ARG A 539 3.40 1.02 16.53
CA ARG A 539 1.96 1.27 16.35
C ARG A 539 1.60 2.72 16.66
N GLN A 540 2.31 3.33 17.59
CA GLN A 540 2.07 4.72 18.00
C GLN A 540 2.67 5.76 17.04
N PHE A 541 3.52 5.40 16.07
CA PHE A 541 4.13 6.40 15.17
C PHE A 541 3.13 7.27 14.41
N THR A 542 2.00 6.70 13.99
CA THR A 542 0.95 7.46 13.29
C THR A 542 -0.08 8.05 14.26
N LEU A 543 -0.20 7.51 15.47
CA LEU A 543 -1.27 7.84 16.41
C LEU A 543 -0.84 8.87 17.47
N ASP A 544 0.27 8.61 18.16
CA ASP A 544 0.87 9.47 19.17
C ASP A 544 2.42 9.36 19.11
N PRO A 545 3.08 10.20 18.30
CA PRO A 545 4.55 10.21 18.18
C PRO A 545 5.27 10.44 19.52
N ALA A 546 4.65 11.12 20.48
CA ALA A 546 5.25 11.37 21.79
C ALA A 546 5.20 10.11 22.68
N LEU A 547 4.12 9.34 22.62
CA LEU A 547 4.04 8.03 23.25
C LEU A 547 5.00 7.05 22.56
N ALA A 548 5.09 7.08 21.23
CA ALA A 548 6.01 6.27 20.45
C ALA A 548 7.46 6.47 20.90
N LEU A 549 7.93 7.72 21.05
CA LEU A 549 9.27 8.01 21.56
C LEU A 549 9.47 7.50 23.00
N SER A 550 8.46 7.66 23.86
CA SER A 550 8.55 7.24 25.26
C SER A 550 8.64 5.72 25.40
N LEU A 551 7.82 4.98 24.64
CA LEU A 551 7.87 3.52 24.55
C LEU A 551 9.15 3.02 23.87
N ALA A 552 9.63 3.71 22.84
CA ALA A 552 10.87 3.36 22.16
C ALA A 552 12.08 3.52 23.09
N ALA A 553 12.14 4.64 23.83
CA ALA A 553 13.18 4.88 24.81
C ALA A 553 13.15 3.83 25.93
N GLU A 554 11.95 3.47 26.40
CA GLU A 554 11.79 2.43 27.40
C GLU A 554 12.18 1.04 26.87
N SER A 555 11.82 0.70 25.63
CA SER A 555 12.23 -0.56 25.00
C SER A 555 13.75 -0.72 25.01
N HIS A 556 14.46 0.34 24.58
CA HIS A 556 15.93 0.37 24.55
C HIS A 556 16.54 0.31 25.95
N ARG A 557 15.87 0.92 26.95
CA ARG A 557 16.30 0.89 28.36
C ARG A 557 16.13 -0.49 28.99
N VAL A 558 15.05 -1.20 28.67
CA VAL A 558 14.78 -2.57 29.15
C VAL A 558 15.83 -3.53 28.59
N ALA A 559 16.03 -3.53 27.27
CA ALA A 559 17.15 -4.21 26.62
C ALA A 559 17.43 -3.59 25.25
N PRO A 560 18.68 -3.27 24.90
CA PRO A 560 19.02 -2.69 23.59
C PRO A 560 19.02 -3.77 22.50
N THR A 561 17.84 -4.18 22.05
CA THR A 561 17.70 -5.09 20.91
C THR A 561 17.77 -4.32 19.59
N VAL A 562 17.94 -5.04 18.48
CA VAL A 562 17.96 -4.45 17.12
C VAL A 562 16.65 -3.70 16.84
N GLU A 563 15.53 -4.28 17.25
CA GLU A 563 14.19 -3.69 17.09
C GLU A 563 14.04 -2.43 17.93
N ALA A 564 14.48 -2.45 19.19
CA ALA A 564 14.43 -1.30 20.08
C ALA A 564 15.34 -0.15 19.61
N ASP A 565 16.56 -0.46 19.13
CA ASP A 565 17.47 0.52 18.52
C ASP A 565 16.87 1.15 17.25
N THR A 566 16.31 0.32 16.36
CA THR A 566 15.69 0.78 15.11
C THR A 566 14.48 1.66 15.37
N VAL A 567 13.57 1.23 16.26
CA VAL A 567 12.36 1.99 16.62
C VAL A 567 12.74 3.27 17.36
N LEU A 568 13.74 3.25 18.23
CA LEU A 568 14.21 4.48 18.91
C LEU A 568 14.78 5.50 17.93
N ARG A 569 15.57 5.06 16.95
CA ARG A 569 16.11 5.94 15.90
C ARG A 569 15.02 6.54 15.02
N GLN A 570 14.05 5.72 14.61
CA GLN A 570 12.88 6.21 13.86
C GLN A 570 12.05 7.17 14.71
N ALA A 571 11.80 6.84 15.98
CA ALA A 571 11.09 7.71 16.91
C ALA A 571 11.82 9.03 17.13
N LEU A 572 13.15 9.04 17.22
CA LEU A 572 13.94 10.27 17.30
C LEU A 572 13.89 11.09 16.01
N ALA A 573 13.85 10.44 14.84
CA ALA A 573 13.66 11.11 13.56
C ALA A 573 12.25 11.76 13.47
N ASP A 574 11.22 11.08 13.98
CA ASP A 574 9.81 11.50 13.91
C ASP A 574 9.40 12.44 15.08
N ALA A 575 10.07 12.38 16.23
CA ALA A 575 9.80 13.16 17.44
C ALA A 575 10.10 14.67 17.32
N ARG A 576 10.42 15.15 16.11
CA ARG A 576 10.40 16.58 15.78
C ARG A 576 9.00 17.17 15.95
N HIS A 577 7.97 16.34 15.94
CA HIS A 577 6.58 16.67 16.23
C HIS A 577 6.24 16.43 17.71
N ARG A 578 5.70 17.47 18.36
CA ARG A 578 5.20 17.45 19.74
C ARG A 578 3.71 17.78 19.72
N PRO A 579 2.82 16.87 20.12
CA PRO A 579 1.44 17.24 20.42
C PRO A 579 1.43 18.17 21.66
N ALA A 580 0.78 19.31 21.54
CA ALA A 580 0.56 20.25 22.64
C ALA A 580 -0.86 20.06 23.22
N PRO A 581 -1.16 20.56 24.43
CA PRO A 581 -2.48 20.44 25.03
C PRO A 581 -3.56 20.95 24.06
N ALA A 582 -4.64 20.19 23.90
CA ALA A 582 -5.77 20.58 23.06
C ALA A 582 -6.28 21.96 23.49
N THR A 583 -6.71 22.78 22.53
CA THR A 583 -7.04 24.18 22.82
C THR A 583 -8.27 24.36 23.72
N GLY A 584 -9.03 23.28 23.93
CA GLY A 584 -10.34 23.29 24.58
C GLY A 584 -11.46 23.80 23.68
N LEU A 585 -11.16 24.16 22.42
CA LEU A 585 -12.13 24.57 21.41
C LEU A 585 -12.53 23.36 20.55
N THR A 586 -13.83 23.18 20.32
CA THR A 586 -14.34 22.07 19.49
C THR A 586 -14.12 22.32 18.00
N ILE A 587 -14.17 23.59 17.58
CA ILE A 587 -13.91 24.02 16.21
C ILE A 587 -12.99 25.24 16.29
N VAL A 588 -11.91 25.24 15.52
CA VAL A 588 -11.00 26.39 15.39
C VAL A 588 -11.21 27.05 14.03
N THR A 589 -11.39 28.36 14.05
CA THR A 589 -11.61 29.19 12.86
C THR A 589 -10.42 30.07 12.50
N GLY A 590 -9.46 30.30 13.42
CA GLY A 590 -8.24 31.02 13.12
C GLY A 590 -7.24 31.09 14.27
N MET A 591 -6.05 31.64 13.99
CA MET A 591 -4.96 31.89 14.94
C MET A 591 -4.20 33.16 14.56
N ALA A 592 -3.68 33.88 15.56
CA ALA A 592 -2.80 35.03 15.39
C ALA A 592 -1.61 34.90 16.35
N ALA A 593 -0.42 35.29 15.89
CA ALA A 593 0.76 35.40 16.74
C ALA A 593 0.99 36.85 17.13
N ALA A 594 1.41 37.08 18.37
CA ALA A 594 1.88 38.39 18.80
C ALA A 594 3.16 38.78 18.03
N PRO A 595 3.45 40.06 17.79
CA PRO A 595 4.67 40.50 17.11
C PRO A 595 5.95 40.13 17.85
N ASP A 596 5.91 40.09 19.18
CA ASP A 596 6.99 39.56 20.04
C ASP A 596 7.14 38.02 19.92
N ARG A 597 6.15 37.39 19.27
CA ARG A 597 5.97 35.95 19.06
C ARG A 597 5.98 35.12 20.32
N THR A 598 5.90 35.75 21.49
CA THR A 598 5.86 35.06 22.77
C THR A 598 4.49 34.46 23.00
N ARG A 599 3.45 35.03 22.38
CA ARG A 599 2.07 34.58 22.53
C ARG A 599 1.41 34.27 21.19
N ILE A 600 0.45 33.36 21.27
CA ILE A 600 -0.49 33.09 20.18
C ILE A 600 -1.93 33.12 20.74
N ALA A 601 -2.86 33.58 19.92
CA ALA A 601 -4.29 33.48 20.17
C ALA A 601 -4.90 32.54 19.14
N VAL A 602 -5.82 31.67 19.57
CA VAL A 602 -6.61 30.78 18.72
C VAL A 602 -8.06 31.00 19.08
N TRP A 603 -8.93 31.08 18.08
CA TRP A 603 -10.34 31.35 18.30
C TRP A 603 -11.25 30.39 17.53
N GLY A 604 -12.47 30.29 18.04
CA GLY A 604 -13.53 29.45 17.47
C GLY A 604 -14.89 29.70 18.12
N PRO A 605 -15.96 29.06 17.63
CA PRO A 605 -17.30 29.18 18.20
C PRO A 605 -17.30 28.84 19.70
N GLY A 606 -17.84 29.74 20.52
CA GLY A 606 -17.92 29.57 21.97
C GLY A 606 -19.20 28.85 22.44
N ARG A 607 -19.43 28.83 23.75
CA ARG A 607 -20.63 28.20 24.38
C ARG A 607 -21.96 28.96 24.13
N GLY A 608 -22.03 29.81 23.09
CA GLY A 608 -23.18 30.63 22.72
C GLY A 608 -23.01 31.24 21.33
N ALA A 609 -23.74 32.31 20.99
CA ALA A 609 -23.67 32.98 19.69
C ALA A 609 -22.38 33.82 19.46
N GLY A 610 -21.36 33.65 20.30
CA GLY A 610 -20.10 34.40 20.29
C GLY A 610 -18.88 33.53 20.00
N THR A 611 -17.70 34.13 20.07
CA THR A 611 -16.40 33.48 19.81
C THR A 611 -15.60 33.37 21.10
N SER A 612 -15.11 32.18 21.39
CA SER A 612 -14.11 31.97 22.44
C SER A 612 -12.71 32.13 21.84
N VAL A 613 -11.92 33.02 22.41
CA VAL A 613 -10.50 33.20 22.09
C VAL A 613 -9.67 32.65 23.24
N ARG A 614 -8.71 31.80 22.94
CA ARG A 614 -7.79 31.19 23.89
C ARG A 614 -6.39 31.67 23.57
N THR A 615 -5.58 31.86 24.59
CA THR A 615 -4.22 32.41 24.49
C THR A 615 -3.21 31.42 25.03
N TRP A 616 -2.06 31.32 24.38
CA TRP A 616 -0.91 30.52 24.81
C TRP A 616 0.35 31.35 24.75
N ARG A 617 1.32 30.96 25.57
CA ARG A 617 2.67 31.51 25.62
C ARG A 617 3.70 30.44 25.29
N TRP A 618 4.75 30.83 24.59
CA TRP A 618 5.94 30.03 24.38
C TRP A 618 6.84 30.05 25.61
N GLU A 619 7.08 28.89 26.22
CA GLU A 619 8.01 28.69 27.34
C GLU A 619 8.90 27.47 27.01
N ASP A 620 10.22 27.66 26.96
CA ASP A 620 11.22 26.61 26.67
C ASP A 620 10.89 25.71 25.45
N GLY A 621 10.40 26.32 24.36
CA GLY A 621 10.02 25.60 23.14
C GLY A 621 8.73 24.79 23.26
N ARG A 622 7.88 25.10 24.24
CA ARG A 622 6.53 24.53 24.43
C ARG A 622 5.49 25.64 24.49
N LEU A 623 4.24 25.29 24.19
CA LEU A 623 3.10 26.17 24.35
C LEU A 623 2.36 25.84 25.64
N VAL A 624 2.23 26.84 26.51
CA VAL A 624 1.46 26.76 27.76
C VAL A 624 0.27 27.71 27.71
N PRO A 625 -0.91 27.35 28.26
CA PRO A 625 -2.06 28.25 28.31
C PRO A 625 -1.72 29.55 29.07
N ASP A 626 -2.11 30.69 28.53
CA ASP A 626 -1.83 32.02 29.06
C ASP A 626 -3.12 32.75 29.45
N GLY A 627 -3.71 32.36 30.58
CA GLY A 627 -4.92 32.98 31.14
C GLY A 627 -6.25 32.27 30.79
N PRO A 628 -7.39 32.77 31.30
CA PRO A 628 -8.69 32.09 31.25
C PRO A 628 -9.39 32.10 29.87
N GLY A 629 -8.83 32.76 28.85
CA GLY A 629 -9.47 33.00 27.56
C GLY A 629 -10.46 34.18 27.57
N LEU A 630 -10.76 34.71 26.39
CA LEU A 630 -11.72 35.79 26.15
C LEU A 630 -12.98 35.25 25.51
N GLU A 631 -14.14 35.79 25.89
CA GLU A 631 -15.43 35.50 25.25
C GLU A 631 -15.92 36.77 24.57
N ILE A 632 -15.94 36.75 23.24
CA ILE A 632 -16.34 37.89 22.41
C ILE A 632 -17.80 37.66 21.97
N PRO A 633 -18.73 38.58 22.24
CA PRO A 633 -20.17 38.42 21.95
C PRO A 633 -20.51 38.62 20.46
N ALA A 634 -19.62 38.19 19.57
CA ALA A 634 -19.78 38.22 18.12
C ALA A 634 -18.93 37.10 17.49
N VAL A 635 -19.28 36.69 16.27
CA VAL A 635 -18.44 35.82 15.44
C VAL A 635 -17.18 36.58 15.06
N VAL A 636 -15.99 36.02 15.25
CA VAL A 636 -14.72 36.64 14.82
C VAL A 636 -14.31 36.06 13.48
N SER A 637 -14.16 36.91 12.47
CA SER A 637 -13.65 36.52 11.16
C SER A 637 -12.13 36.55 11.10
N ASP A 638 -11.49 37.52 11.75
CA ASP A 638 -10.04 37.69 11.76
C ASP A 638 -9.57 38.45 13.00
N ALA A 639 -8.31 38.29 13.39
CA ALA A 639 -7.72 38.99 14.53
C ALA A 639 -6.21 39.20 14.39
N ALA A 640 -5.70 40.31 14.92
CA ALA A 640 -4.28 40.67 14.88
C ALA A 640 -3.82 41.31 16.20
N PHE A 641 -2.64 40.93 16.68
CA PHE A 641 -2.05 41.51 17.89
C PHE A 641 -1.34 42.83 17.61
N GLY A 642 -1.40 43.75 18.57
CA GLY A 642 -0.57 44.94 18.62
C GLY A 642 0.87 44.64 19.02
N ALA A 643 1.76 45.60 18.80
CA ALA A 643 3.19 45.50 19.15
C ALA A 643 3.44 45.27 20.65
N ASP A 644 2.47 45.60 21.51
CA ASP A 644 2.51 45.37 22.94
C ASP A 644 2.28 43.89 23.35
N GLY A 645 1.88 43.03 22.40
CA GLY A 645 1.51 41.64 22.65
C GLY A 645 0.35 41.45 23.62
N ARG A 646 -0.39 42.52 23.94
CA ARG A 646 -1.51 42.54 24.90
C ARG A 646 -2.79 43.03 24.28
N THR A 647 -2.73 43.94 23.31
CA THR A 647 -3.91 44.41 22.60
C THR A 647 -4.18 43.51 21.41
N LEU A 648 -5.42 43.04 21.28
CA LEU A 648 -5.90 42.24 20.14
C LEU A 648 -6.94 43.04 19.37
N ALA A 649 -6.67 43.34 18.10
CA ALA A 649 -7.66 43.87 17.18
C ALA A 649 -8.47 42.72 16.59
N VAL A 650 -9.79 42.83 16.62
CA VAL A 650 -10.72 41.75 16.27
C VAL A 650 -11.73 42.26 15.25
N GLY A 651 -11.80 41.57 14.10
CA GLY A 651 -12.81 41.78 13.07
C GLY A 651 -14.01 40.86 13.31
N GLY A 652 -15.18 41.45 13.53
CA GLY A 652 -16.42 40.75 13.83
C GLY A 652 -17.29 40.50 12.60
N GLY A 653 -18.06 39.41 12.63
CA GLY A 653 -18.93 38.96 11.55
C GLY A 653 -20.11 39.88 11.25
N LYS A 654 -20.34 40.97 12.02
CA LYS A 654 -21.28 42.06 11.69
C LYS A 654 -20.59 43.27 11.04
N GLY A 655 -19.31 43.14 10.68
CA GLY A 655 -18.50 44.23 10.13
C GLY A 655 -17.96 45.19 11.18
N THR A 656 -17.85 44.75 12.44
CA THR A 656 -17.30 45.55 13.55
C THR A 656 -15.80 45.33 13.66
N VAL A 657 -15.04 46.36 14.03
CA VAL A 657 -13.61 46.26 14.37
C VAL A 657 -13.43 46.77 15.80
N GLU A 658 -12.94 45.90 16.67
CA GLU A 658 -12.83 46.17 18.12
C GLU A 658 -11.43 45.84 18.64
N LEU A 659 -10.99 46.59 19.64
CA LEU A 659 -9.76 46.33 20.40
C LEU A 659 -10.12 45.66 21.72
N TRP A 660 -9.40 44.60 22.07
CA TRP A 660 -9.60 43.79 23.26
C TRP A 660 -8.29 43.58 24.01
N ASP A 661 -8.37 43.45 25.34
CA ASP A 661 -7.22 43.10 26.18
C ASP A 661 -7.05 41.57 26.24
N ALA A 662 -5.94 41.06 25.72
CA ALA A 662 -5.58 39.65 25.68
C ALA A 662 -4.85 39.15 26.95
N SER A 663 -4.61 40.00 27.95
CA SER A 663 -3.85 39.66 29.17
C SER A 663 -4.69 39.06 30.32
N GLY A 664 -5.97 38.73 30.07
CA GLY A 664 -6.85 38.06 31.04
C GLY A 664 -7.70 39.01 31.89
N GLY A 665 -7.62 40.33 31.66
CA GLY A 665 -8.56 41.32 32.19
C GLY A 665 -9.77 41.48 31.25
N ARG A 666 -10.98 41.30 31.76
CA ARG A 666 -12.22 41.39 30.98
C ARG A 666 -12.44 42.84 30.49
N GLY A 667 -12.33 43.06 29.17
CA GLY A 667 -12.94 44.24 28.56
C GLY A 667 -12.58 44.44 27.09
N ARG A 668 -13.59 44.76 26.29
CA ARG A 668 -13.42 45.50 25.05
C ARG A 668 -12.82 46.86 25.42
N ILE A 669 -11.64 47.17 24.89
CA ILE A 669 -10.92 48.44 25.08
C ILE A 669 -11.65 49.56 24.33
N ARG A 670 -11.94 49.33 23.04
CA ARG A 670 -12.52 50.33 22.14
C ARG A 670 -13.15 49.68 20.91
N THR A 671 -14.16 50.32 20.34
CA THR A 671 -14.69 50.00 19.01
C THR A 671 -14.18 51.03 18.01
N LEU A 672 -13.48 50.60 16.96
CA LEU A 672 -12.90 51.46 15.92
C LEU A 672 -13.83 51.63 14.72
N TRP A 673 -14.60 50.58 14.41
CA TRP A 673 -15.57 50.58 13.31
C TRP A 673 -16.82 49.82 13.74
N ASP A 674 -17.97 50.49 13.73
CA ASP A 674 -19.28 49.86 13.89
C ASP A 674 -20.31 50.68 13.10
N GLU A 675 -20.85 50.09 12.04
CA GLU A 675 -21.87 50.73 11.20
C GLU A 675 -23.10 49.84 11.03
N GLY A 676 -23.35 48.89 11.95
CA GLY A 676 -24.57 48.08 12.03
C GLY A 676 -25.14 47.60 10.68
N GLY A 677 -24.70 46.44 10.19
CA GLY A 677 -25.16 45.94 8.88
C GLY A 677 -25.21 44.42 8.75
N SER A 678 -25.46 43.96 7.52
CA SER A 678 -25.41 42.54 7.14
C SER A 678 -24.05 41.94 7.52
N PRO A 679 -23.98 40.64 7.87
CA PRO A 679 -22.72 40.00 8.14
C PRO A 679 -21.80 40.03 6.92
N VAL A 680 -20.58 40.54 7.10
CA VAL A 680 -19.51 40.60 6.07
C VAL A 680 -18.21 40.15 6.71
N GLN A 681 -17.41 39.38 5.97
CA GLN A 681 -16.07 39.00 6.38
C GLN A 681 -15.20 40.25 6.57
N THR A 682 -14.54 40.35 7.71
CA THR A 682 -13.66 41.48 8.04
C THR A 682 -12.24 40.96 8.24
N ALA A 683 -11.30 41.45 7.42
CA ALA A 683 -9.87 41.17 7.57
C ALA A 683 -9.21 42.31 8.35
N VAL A 684 -8.26 42.00 9.24
CA VAL A 684 -7.65 42.98 10.16
C VAL A 684 -6.14 42.81 10.22
N ALA A 685 -5.40 43.92 10.17
CA ALA A 685 -3.95 43.96 10.40
C ALA A 685 -3.61 45.02 11.45
N PHE A 686 -2.59 44.75 12.26
CA PHE A 686 -2.13 45.66 13.31
C PHE A 686 -0.60 45.69 13.33
N ALA A 687 -0.02 46.86 13.05
CA ALA A 687 1.43 47.11 13.13
C ALA A 687 1.73 48.60 13.30
N GLY A 688 2.89 48.95 13.86
CA GLY A 688 3.34 50.35 13.97
C GLY A 688 2.36 51.31 14.65
N GLY A 689 1.58 50.84 15.64
CA GLY A 689 0.56 51.67 16.31
C GLY A 689 -0.70 51.92 15.48
N ARG A 690 -0.87 51.24 14.34
CA ARG A 690 -1.98 51.42 13.41
C ARG A 690 -2.77 50.14 13.20
N VAL A 691 -4.07 50.29 13.02
CA VAL A 691 -4.98 49.19 12.67
C VAL A 691 -5.52 49.43 11.28
N ALA A 692 -5.41 48.43 10.40
CA ALA A 692 -6.06 48.41 9.10
C ALA A 692 -7.15 47.35 9.09
N ALA A 693 -8.31 47.66 8.52
CA ALA A 693 -9.39 46.69 8.35
C ALA A 693 -10.05 46.81 6.99
N ALA A 694 -10.38 45.66 6.41
CA ALA A 694 -11.16 45.56 5.17
C ALA A 694 -12.54 44.97 5.46
N ARG A 695 -13.58 45.60 4.92
CA ARG A 695 -14.98 45.17 5.00
C ARG A 695 -15.61 45.32 3.62
N GLY A 696 -15.92 44.20 2.97
CA GLY A 696 -16.42 44.20 1.60
C GLY A 696 -15.48 44.97 0.69
N LYS A 697 -15.97 46.04 0.05
CA LYS A 697 -15.21 46.86 -0.90
C LYS A 697 -14.44 48.03 -0.27
N GLU A 698 -14.39 48.12 1.05
CA GLU A 698 -13.82 49.27 1.75
C GLU A 698 -12.68 48.86 2.68
N VAL A 699 -11.56 49.58 2.62
CA VAL A 699 -10.43 49.44 3.55
C VAL A 699 -10.25 50.75 4.33
N ARG A 700 -10.17 50.66 5.66
CA ARG A 700 -9.93 51.80 6.56
C ARG A 700 -8.66 51.57 7.38
N VAL A 701 -7.96 52.65 7.70
CA VAL A 701 -6.79 52.63 8.61
C VAL A 701 -6.96 53.69 9.70
N TRP A 702 -6.73 53.28 10.94
CA TRP A 702 -6.74 54.13 12.14
C TRP A 702 -5.33 54.22 12.72
N ASP A 703 -4.98 55.41 13.21
CA ASP A 703 -3.81 55.63 14.05
C ASP A 703 -4.26 55.61 15.51
N LEU A 704 -3.62 54.81 16.36
CA LEU A 704 -4.09 54.65 17.75
C LEU A 704 -3.74 55.84 18.64
N ASP A 705 -2.87 56.74 18.19
CA ASP A 705 -2.64 58.04 18.83
C ASP A 705 -3.86 58.97 18.63
N GLU A 706 -4.58 58.83 17.51
CA GLU A 706 -5.78 59.61 17.16
C GLU A 706 -6.93 58.68 16.68
N PRO A 707 -7.48 57.83 17.58
CA PRO A 707 -8.32 56.69 17.18
C PRO A 707 -9.75 57.05 16.76
N ASP A 708 -10.19 58.29 16.96
CA ASP A 708 -11.58 58.70 16.76
C ASP A 708 -11.97 58.82 15.27
N ARG A 709 -11.00 58.84 14.35
CA ARG A 709 -11.27 58.88 12.91
C ARG A 709 -10.23 58.09 12.10
N ALA A 710 -10.71 57.27 11.16
CA ALA A 710 -9.84 56.66 10.16
C ALA A 710 -9.23 57.76 9.27
N PHE A 711 -7.90 57.85 9.23
CA PHE A 711 -7.20 58.84 8.40
C PHE A 711 -6.98 58.34 6.96
N VAL A 712 -7.16 57.05 6.71
CA VAL A 712 -7.19 56.46 5.36
C VAL A 712 -8.50 55.72 5.13
N ARG A 713 -9.11 55.97 3.96
CA ARG A 713 -10.28 55.25 3.45
C ARG A 713 -10.06 54.94 1.96
N LEU A 714 -10.02 53.66 1.61
CA LEU A 714 -9.78 53.18 0.25
C LEU A 714 -10.98 52.37 -0.24
N GLY A 715 -11.44 52.66 -1.46
CA GLY A 715 -12.46 51.88 -2.17
C GLY A 715 -11.85 50.87 -3.14
N ALA A 716 -12.42 49.67 -3.19
CA ALA A 716 -12.06 48.60 -4.11
C ALA A 716 -13.22 48.26 -5.06
N ALA A 717 -12.92 47.66 -6.21
CA ALA A 717 -13.93 47.28 -7.20
C ALA A 717 -14.71 46.01 -6.79
N HIS A 718 -14.01 45.08 -6.14
CA HIS A 718 -14.55 43.85 -5.57
C HIS A 718 -14.20 43.79 -4.08
N ASP A 719 -14.67 42.76 -3.40
CA ASP A 719 -14.42 42.59 -1.98
C ASP A 719 -12.91 42.36 -1.73
N VAL A 720 -12.46 42.84 -0.57
CA VAL A 720 -11.08 42.73 -0.09
C VAL A 720 -11.08 41.75 1.08
N ASP A 721 -10.44 40.60 0.89
CA ASP A 721 -10.48 39.47 1.83
C ASP A 721 -9.25 39.41 2.73
N THR A 722 -8.18 40.14 2.41
CA THR A 722 -6.93 40.15 3.19
C THR A 722 -6.27 41.52 3.15
N VAL A 723 -5.69 41.91 4.29
CA VAL A 723 -4.93 43.14 4.49
C VAL A 723 -3.68 42.84 5.33
N ALA A 724 -2.58 43.54 5.06
CA ALA A 724 -1.35 43.46 5.84
C ALA A 724 -0.68 44.84 5.95
N LEU A 725 -0.12 45.14 7.12
CA LEU A 725 0.69 46.34 7.37
C LEU A 725 2.16 45.94 7.50
N SER A 726 3.06 46.81 7.02
CA SER A 726 4.48 46.67 7.32
C SER A 726 4.73 46.86 8.83
N PRO A 727 5.80 46.28 9.40
CA PRO A 727 6.09 46.34 10.84
C PRO A 727 6.14 47.77 11.41
N ASP A 728 6.61 48.73 10.59
CA ASP A 728 6.68 50.16 10.92
C ASP A 728 5.34 50.92 10.73
N GLY A 729 4.29 50.25 10.24
CA GLY A 729 2.98 50.86 9.97
C GLY A 729 2.96 51.85 8.81
N ARG A 730 4.01 51.91 7.98
CA ARG A 730 4.13 52.89 6.87
C ARG A 730 3.65 52.36 5.53
N GLN A 731 3.50 51.05 5.37
CA GLN A 731 3.01 50.43 4.14
C GLN A 731 1.78 49.57 4.42
N LEU A 732 0.84 49.57 3.47
CA LEU A 732 -0.38 48.77 3.50
C LEU A 732 -0.47 47.95 2.22
N VAL A 733 -0.76 46.67 2.34
CA VAL A 733 -1.08 45.79 1.21
C VAL A 733 -2.47 45.21 1.41
N CYS A 734 -3.26 45.17 0.34
CA CYS A 734 -4.60 44.59 0.37
C CYS A 734 -4.90 43.84 -0.94
N GLY A 735 -5.78 42.85 -0.88
CA GLY A 735 -6.22 42.06 -2.03
C GLY A 735 -7.28 41.03 -1.66
N GLY A 736 -7.73 40.22 -2.61
CA GLY A 736 -8.72 39.18 -2.35
C GLY A 736 -9.33 38.55 -3.59
N PHE A 737 -10.45 37.87 -3.43
CA PHE A 737 -11.18 37.20 -4.47
C PHE A 737 -11.76 38.21 -5.48
N GLY A 738 -11.13 38.29 -6.66
CA GLY A 738 -11.51 39.27 -7.69
C GLY A 738 -10.85 40.64 -7.54
N THR A 739 -10.16 40.92 -6.42
CA THR A 739 -9.35 42.13 -6.22
C THR A 739 -7.86 41.78 -6.33
N ALA A 740 -7.18 42.35 -7.32
CA ALA A 740 -5.73 42.23 -7.46
C ALA A 740 -5.00 42.79 -6.23
N GLN A 741 -3.85 42.20 -5.88
CA GLN A 741 -2.98 42.70 -4.81
C GLN A 741 -2.52 44.14 -5.11
N ARG A 742 -2.69 45.04 -4.13
CA ARG A 742 -2.33 46.47 -4.22
C ARG A 742 -1.56 46.91 -2.98
N MET A 743 -0.53 47.73 -3.19
CA MET A 743 0.33 48.26 -2.15
C MET A 743 0.25 49.80 -2.10
N PHE A 744 0.27 50.35 -0.90
CA PHE A 744 0.13 51.77 -0.60
C PHE A 744 1.18 52.19 0.42
N THR A 745 1.69 53.41 0.28
CA THR A 745 2.45 54.08 1.35
C THR A 745 1.47 54.94 2.15
N LEU A 746 1.47 54.75 3.46
CA LEU A 746 0.68 55.49 4.42
C LEU A 746 1.44 56.75 4.84
N THR A 747 0.92 57.91 4.45
CA THR A 747 1.40 59.22 4.88
C THR A 747 0.57 59.72 6.07
N ARG A 748 0.95 60.84 6.67
CA ARG A 748 0.20 61.39 7.82
C ARG A 748 -1.22 61.86 7.45
N THR A 749 -1.47 62.16 6.17
CA THR A 749 -2.72 62.74 5.68
C THR A 749 -3.52 61.82 4.75
N GLY A 750 -3.04 60.61 4.48
CA GLY A 750 -3.73 59.68 3.58
C GLY A 750 -2.88 58.50 3.16
N ALA A 751 -3.24 57.92 2.01
CA ALA A 751 -2.49 56.83 1.39
C ALA A 751 -2.11 57.20 -0.04
N GLU A 752 -0.83 57.15 -0.34
CA GLU A 752 -0.30 57.31 -1.69
C GLU A 752 -0.20 55.94 -2.36
N THR A 753 -0.84 55.80 -3.53
CA THR A 753 -0.79 54.55 -4.30
C THR A 753 0.57 54.45 -4.99
N LEU A 754 1.32 53.37 -4.70
CA LEU A 754 2.66 53.16 -5.28
C LEU A 754 2.62 52.65 -6.75
N ARG A 755 1.42 52.30 -7.25
CA ARG A 755 0.99 51.73 -8.57
C ARG A 755 0.56 50.24 -8.55
N THR A 756 -0.07 49.83 -9.65
CA THR A 756 -1.23 48.94 -9.88
C THR A 756 -0.98 47.44 -9.75
N ALA A 757 -1.99 46.75 -9.18
CA ALA A 757 -2.41 45.36 -9.43
C ALA A 757 -1.31 44.40 -9.92
N LEU A 758 -0.73 43.62 -9.00
CA LEU A 758 -0.10 42.37 -9.41
C LEU A 758 -1.20 41.45 -9.95
N ASP A 759 -0.92 40.66 -10.99
CA ASP A 759 -1.84 39.64 -11.52
C ASP A 759 -2.02 38.45 -10.55
N SER A 760 -1.99 38.74 -9.25
CA SER A 760 -2.19 37.84 -8.14
C SER A 760 -3.38 38.29 -7.30
N ARG A 761 -4.28 37.34 -7.03
CA ARG A 761 -5.45 37.48 -6.17
C ARG A 761 -5.16 36.73 -4.87
N PRO A 762 -4.57 37.39 -3.87
CA PRO A 762 -4.04 36.71 -2.71
C PRO A 762 -5.17 36.18 -1.82
N ARG A 763 -4.98 34.98 -1.27
CA ARG A 763 -5.78 34.43 -0.17
C ARG A 763 -5.25 34.90 1.18
N ASP A 764 -3.94 35.10 1.29
CA ASP A 764 -3.26 35.56 2.51
C ASP A 764 -2.02 36.39 2.17
N LEU A 765 -1.66 37.29 3.09
CA LEU A 765 -0.57 38.26 2.98
C LEU A 765 0.18 38.38 4.32
N ALA A 766 1.51 38.35 4.28
CA ALA A 766 2.32 38.61 5.46
C ALA A 766 3.61 39.38 5.12
N PHE A 767 4.02 40.28 6.02
CA PHE A 767 5.32 40.95 5.98
C PHE A 767 6.34 40.23 6.87
N SER A 768 7.61 40.30 6.51
CA SER A 768 8.70 39.92 7.41
C SER A 768 8.86 40.96 8.53
N PRO A 769 9.41 40.56 9.71
CA PRO A 769 9.57 41.47 10.84
C PRO A 769 10.51 42.66 10.59
N ASP A 770 11.48 42.51 9.69
CA ASP A 770 12.37 43.59 9.24
C ASP A 770 11.71 44.51 8.20
N GLY A 771 10.52 44.15 7.72
CA GLY A 771 9.77 44.88 6.70
C GLY A 771 10.37 44.80 5.30
N VAL A 772 11.43 44.01 5.06
CA VAL A 772 12.15 43.88 3.77
C VAL A 772 11.45 42.94 2.79
N TRP A 773 10.70 41.96 3.31
CA TRP A 773 10.05 40.93 2.54
C TRP A 773 8.54 40.90 2.77
N MET A 774 7.82 40.41 1.77
CA MET A 774 6.41 40.11 1.84
C MET A 774 6.13 38.79 1.12
N VAL A 775 5.23 37.98 1.66
CA VAL A 775 4.73 36.77 1.01
C VAL A 775 3.26 36.95 0.66
N SER A 776 2.86 36.48 -0.52
CA SER A 776 1.44 36.35 -0.91
C SER A 776 1.12 34.94 -1.36
N THR A 777 0.00 34.38 -0.90
CA THR A 777 -0.47 33.06 -1.32
C THR A 777 -1.64 33.19 -2.28
N GLN A 778 -1.64 32.46 -3.40
CA GLN A 778 -2.65 32.50 -4.46
C GLN A 778 -2.89 31.10 -5.03
N GLY A 779 -4.02 30.48 -4.67
CA GLY A 779 -4.35 29.14 -5.16
C GLY A 779 -3.22 28.15 -4.88
N ARG A 780 -2.61 27.60 -5.93
CA ARG A 780 -1.48 26.65 -5.85
C ARG A 780 -0.10 27.31 -5.82
N GLN A 781 -0.01 28.63 -5.69
CA GLN A 781 1.24 29.38 -5.71
C GLN A 781 1.42 30.22 -4.44
N ALA A 782 2.65 30.38 -3.99
CA ALA A 782 3.04 31.39 -3.01
C ALA A 782 4.22 32.18 -3.58
N ARG A 783 4.21 33.51 -3.46
CA ARG A 783 5.20 34.41 -4.06
C ARG A 783 5.85 35.25 -2.97
N LEU A 784 7.17 35.36 -3.03
CA LEU A 784 7.99 36.21 -2.18
C LEU A 784 8.36 37.49 -2.94
N TRP A 785 8.20 38.62 -2.27
CA TRP A 785 8.39 39.96 -2.81
C TRP A 785 9.34 40.73 -1.91
N ARG A 786 10.20 41.56 -2.50
CA ARG A 786 10.97 42.58 -1.79
C ARG A 786 10.17 43.88 -1.67
N THR A 787 10.32 44.59 -0.56
CA THR A 787 9.51 45.77 -0.22
C THR A 787 10.27 47.10 -0.38
N ASP A 788 11.60 47.05 -0.47
CA ASP A 788 12.52 48.16 -0.72
C ASP A 788 12.56 48.46 -2.23
N TRP A 789 11.48 49.01 -2.76
CA TRP A 789 11.43 49.43 -4.16
C TRP A 789 11.73 50.94 -4.27
N GLU A 790 12.70 51.28 -5.12
CA GLU A 790 12.89 52.65 -5.58
C GLU A 790 11.92 52.94 -6.73
N ALA A 791 11.29 54.11 -6.72
CA ALA A 791 10.45 54.57 -7.82
C ALA A 791 11.26 54.64 -9.13
N GLY A 792 11.10 53.64 -10.01
CA GLY A 792 11.67 53.63 -11.35
C GLY A 792 12.30 52.33 -11.88
N ARG A 793 12.41 51.25 -11.08
CA ARG A 793 12.97 49.96 -11.56
C ARG A 793 11.88 48.98 -12.02
N GLY A 794 11.60 48.94 -13.33
CA GLY A 794 11.07 47.76 -14.07
C GLY A 794 9.75 47.11 -13.61
N ASP A 795 9.30 46.10 -14.37
CA ASP A 795 8.10 45.31 -14.06
C ASP A 795 8.27 44.50 -12.75
N TRP A 796 7.21 44.40 -11.94
CA TRP A 796 7.18 43.64 -10.69
C TRP A 796 7.49 42.16 -10.95
N GLN A 797 8.62 41.67 -10.45
CA GLN A 797 8.94 40.24 -10.45
C GLN A 797 9.05 39.71 -9.03
N ALA A 798 8.41 38.56 -8.79
CA ALA A 798 8.56 37.85 -7.53
C ALA A 798 9.99 37.31 -7.43
N GLU A 799 10.65 37.57 -6.30
CA GLU A 799 12.00 37.09 -5.99
C GLU A 799 12.02 35.55 -5.87
N ALA A 800 10.92 34.98 -5.37
CA ALA A 800 10.67 33.54 -5.41
C ALA A 800 9.19 33.23 -5.70
N THR A 801 8.93 32.12 -6.40
CA THR A 801 7.58 31.56 -6.57
C THR A 801 7.61 30.07 -6.21
N TRP A 802 6.87 29.71 -5.16
CA TRP A 802 6.66 28.34 -4.70
C TRP A 802 5.36 27.81 -5.29
N ARG A 803 5.37 26.59 -5.85
CA ARG A 803 4.19 26.00 -6.53
C ARG A 803 3.86 24.62 -5.98
N MET A 804 2.56 24.33 -5.88
CA MET A 804 1.99 23.05 -5.46
C MET A 804 1.40 22.29 -6.65
N GLY A 805 1.41 20.95 -6.58
CA GLY A 805 0.86 20.06 -7.62
C GLY A 805 -0.66 20.12 -7.71
N ALA A 806 -1.35 19.56 -6.71
CA ALA A 806 -2.82 19.46 -6.68
C ALA A 806 -3.51 20.41 -5.68
N GLU A 807 -2.77 20.92 -4.69
CA GLU A 807 -3.36 21.49 -3.46
C GLU A 807 -3.16 23.01 -3.37
N THR A 808 -4.06 23.70 -2.66
CA THR A 808 -4.01 25.17 -2.50
C THR A 808 -3.44 25.61 -1.16
N PHE A 809 -2.62 26.66 -1.18
CA PHE A 809 -2.14 27.30 0.03
C PHE A 809 -3.30 27.98 0.77
N ARG A 810 -3.29 27.86 2.11
CA ARG A 810 -4.21 28.56 3.02
C ARG A 810 -3.60 29.84 3.57
N GLY A 811 -2.31 29.84 3.86
CA GLY A 811 -1.62 31.01 4.40
C GLY A 811 -0.11 30.85 4.53
N ALA A 812 0.55 31.93 4.97
CA ALA A 812 1.99 31.97 5.14
C ALA A 812 2.43 32.91 6.28
N VAL A 813 3.48 32.53 7.02
CA VAL A 813 4.04 33.34 8.12
C VAL A 813 5.57 33.37 8.06
N PHE A 814 6.19 34.49 8.38
CA PHE A 814 7.66 34.60 8.49
C PHE A 814 8.15 34.11 9.87
N SER A 815 9.42 33.73 10.01
CA SER A 815 10.11 33.59 11.31
C SER A 815 10.46 34.95 11.92
N ALA A 816 10.85 34.97 13.20
CA ALA A 816 11.20 36.19 13.93
C ALA A 816 12.40 36.95 13.32
N ASP A 817 13.38 36.21 12.82
CA ASP A 817 14.57 36.75 12.15
C ASP A 817 14.31 37.10 10.67
N GLY A 818 13.11 36.87 10.15
CA GLY A 818 12.78 37.04 8.74
C GLY A 818 13.48 36.06 7.80
N GLY A 819 14.32 35.15 8.32
CA GLY A 819 15.13 34.23 7.55
C GLY A 819 14.39 33.00 7.02
N ARG A 820 13.16 32.74 7.48
CA ARG A 820 12.32 31.62 7.06
C ARG A 820 10.87 32.05 6.84
N VAL A 821 10.16 31.28 6.01
CA VAL A 821 8.72 31.39 5.75
C VAL A 821 8.08 30.04 5.92
N ALA A 822 7.00 29.93 6.71
CA ALA A 822 6.18 28.73 6.79
C ALA A 822 4.90 28.93 5.99
N THR A 823 4.64 28.06 5.02
CA THR A 823 3.38 28.01 4.26
C THR A 823 2.61 26.74 4.59
N PHE A 824 1.29 26.79 4.64
CA PHE A 824 0.45 25.60 4.91
C PHE A 824 -0.71 25.51 3.92
N ALA A 825 -1.17 24.28 3.67
CA ALA A 825 -2.19 23.95 2.66
C ALA A 825 -3.17 22.90 3.19
N ASP A 826 -4.18 22.55 2.36
CA ASP A 826 -5.16 21.50 2.67
C ASP A 826 -4.56 20.08 2.75
N ASP A 827 -3.29 19.92 2.39
CA ASP A 827 -2.58 18.65 2.23
C ASP A 827 -1.95 18.10 3.52
N ARG A 828 -2.41 18.61 4.67
CA ARG A 828 -1.95 18.21 6.02
C ARG A 828 -0.45 18.46 6.24
N ALA A 829 0.13 19.42 5.54
CA ALA A 829 1.54 19.75 5.66
C ALA A 829 1.79 21.25 5.84
N VAL A 830 2.81 21.54 6.65
CA VAL A 830 3.48 22.84 6.72
C VAL A 830 4.81 22.72 6.00
N ARG A 831 5.16 23.76 5.27
CA ARG A 831 6.35 23.84 4.45
C ARG A 831 7.16 25.03 4.89
N VAL A 832 8.33 24.79 5.46
CA VAL A 832 9.25 25.84 5.91
C VAL A 832 10.31 26.07 4.85
N TRP A 833 10.32 27.28 4.30
CA TRP A 833 11.23 27.80 3.28
C TRP A 833 12.25 28.72 3.94
N ASP A 834 13.47 28.77 3.44
CA ASP A 834 14.37 29.89 3.77
C ASP A 834 13.98 31.11 2.92
N THR A 835 14.01 32.30 3.52
CA THR A 835 13.66 33.56 2.84
C THR A 835 14.69 33.90 1.77
N GLY A 836 14.24 34.22 0.56
CA GLY A 836 15.09 34.40 -0.62
C GLY A 836 15.51 33.09 -1.30
N SER A 837 15.14 31.95 -0.70
CA SER A 837 15.36 30.64 -1.30
C SER A 837 14.18 30.22 -2.17
N THR A 838 14.48 29.74 -3.37
CA THR A 838 13.50 29.02 -4.19
C THR A 838 13.47 27.52 -3.87
N LEU A 839 14.30 27.07 -2.91
CA LEU A 839 14.54 25.66 -2.58
C LEU A 839 13.30 24.94 -2.05
N ASP A 840 13.27 23.60 -2.10
CA ASP A 840 12.13 22.83 -1.59
C ASP A 840 12.04 22.99 -0.07
N PRO A 841 10.83 23.04 0.51
CA PRO A 841 10.67 23.35 1.92
C PRO A 841 10.93 22.13 2.78
N LEU A 842 11.36 22.36 4.02
CA LEU A 842 11.18 21.37 5.09
C LEU A 842 9.68 21.12 5.25
N THR A 843 9.24 19.90 4.92
CA THR A 843 7.82 19.54 4.94
C THR A 843 7.47 18.80 6.23
N LEU A 844 6.68 19.44 7.08
CA LEU A 844 6.21 18.95 8.37
C LEU A 844 4.76 18.48 8.21
N ARG A 845 4.48 17.20 8.45
CA ARG A 845 3.12 16.64 8.28
C ARG A 845 2.43 16.39 9.62
N ILE A 846 1.10 16.46 9.61
CA ILE A 846 0.26 15.98 10.71
C ILE A 846 -0.45 14.66 10.33
N PRO A 847 -0.72 13.77 11.29
CA PRO A 847 -1.36 12.48 10.99
C PRO A 847 -2.78 12.61 10.42
N SER A 848 -3.57 13.54 10.96
CA SER A 848 -4.97 13.73 10.59
C SER A 848 -5.42 15.18 10.77
N GLY A 849 -6.52 15.54 10.11
CA GLY A 849 -7.06 16.90 10.11
C GLY A 849 -6.34 17.84 9.15
N VAL A 850 -6.91 19.04 8.97
CA VAL A 850 -6.34 20.11 8.14
C VAL A 850 -5.94 21.26 9.05
N LEU A 851 -4.77 21.83 8.77
CA LEU A 851 -4.28 23.00 9.49
C LEU A 851 -5.08 24.24 9.10
N GLN A 852 -5.55 24.98 10.11
CA GLN A 852 -6.23 26.25 9.91
C GLN A 852 -5.25 27.42 9.92
N ALA A 853 -4.19 27.33 10.73
CA ALA A 853 -3.18 28.37 10.85
C ALA A 853 -1.90 27.83 11.49
N VAL A 854 -0.80 28.59 11.32
CA VAL A 854 0.53 28.27 11.89
C VAL A 854 1.22 29.53 12.42
N ALA A 855 2.13 29.38 13.38
CA ALA A 855 2.87 30.47 14.01
C ALA A 855 4.29 30.03 14.44
N PHE A 856 5.31 30.83 14.13
CA PHE A 856 6.67 30.58 14.65
C PHE A 856 6.81 31.00 16.11
N ALA A 857 7.66 30.29 16.85
CA ALA A 857 8.17 30.70 18.15
C ALA A 857 9.13 31.91 18.03
N PRO A 858 9.37 32.65 19.13
CA PRO A 858 10.24 33.83 19.13
C PRO A 858 11.67 33.54 18.68
N ASP A 859 12.17 32.34 19.01
CA ASP A 859 13.52 31.91 18.69
C ASP A 859 13.69 31.45 17.23
N GLY A 860 12.60 31.38 16.45
CA GLY A 860 12.59 30.85 15.09
C GLY A 860 12.86 29.33 15.00
N ARG A 861 12.97 28.65 16.15
CA ARG A 861 13.26 27.21 16.24
C ARG A 861 12.01 26.36 16.46
N GLY A 862 10.99 26.93 17.08
CA GLY A 862 9.67 26.32 17.19
C GLY A 862 8.71 26.77 16.09
N LEU A 863 7.81 25.88 15.67
CA LEU A 863 6.64 26.21 14.85
C LEU A 863 5.41 25.56 15.47
N ALA A 864 4.30 26.28 15.58
CA ALA A 864 3.02 25.75 16.02
C ALA A 864 2.01 25.76 14.88
N GLY A 865 1.08 24.81 14.90
CA GLY A 865 -0.02 24.71 13.95
C GLY A 865 -1.25 24.18 14.64
N VAL A 866 -2.42 24.70 14.25
CA VAL A 866 -3.70 24.27 14.82
C VAL A 866 -4.58 23.64 13.77
N THR A 867 -5.21 22.52 14.11
CA THR A 867 -6.20 21.87 13.24
C THR A 867 -7.58 22.46 13.45
N GLY A 868 -8.48 22.27 12.49
CA GLY A 868 -9.88 22.68 12.62
C GLY A 868 -10.61 22.06 13.82
N GLN A 869 -10.12 20.95 14.36
CA GLN A 869 -10.68 20.25 15.53
C GLN A 869 -10.05 20.69 16.87
N GLY A 870 -9.23 21.75 16.88
CA GLY A 870 -8.63 22.27 18.11
C GLY A 870 -7.39 21.52 18.61
N ALA A 871 -6.83 20.61 17.83
CA ALA A 871 -5.54 20.00 18.15
C ALA A 871 -4.39 20.95 17.79
N LEU A 872 -3.50 21.18 18.76
CA LEU A 872 -2.31 22.02 18.62
C LEU A 872 -1.08 21.13 18.42
N HIS A 873 -0.34 21.38 17.35
CA HIS A 873 0.87 20.67 16.98
C HIS A 873 2.06 21.63 17.05
N VAL A 874 3.14 21.20 17.68
CA VAL A 874 4.39 21.98 17.80
C VAL A 874 5.52 21.20 17.14
N TRP A 875 6.30 21.85 16.29
CA TRP A 875 7.47 21.28 15.63
C TRP A 875 8.74 22.00 16.05
N ASP A 876 9.82 21.24 16.18
CA ASP A 876 11.19 21.78 16.19
C ASP A 876 11.67 21.86 14.73
N VAL A 877 11.86 23.09 14.24
CA VAL A 877 12.33 23.39 12.87
C VAL A 877 13.87 23.52 12.80
N THR A 878 14.58 23.20 13.89
CA THR A 878 16.06 23.17 13.94
C THR A 878 16.68 21.80 14.10
N ALA A 879 15.95 20.79 14.58
CA ALA A 879 16.43 19.40 14.57
C ALA A 879 16.80 19.00 13.12
N GLY A 880 18.08 18.80 12.82
CA GLY A 880 18.58 18.56 11.45
C GLY A 880 19.17 19.77 10.71
N THR A 881 19.41 20.92 11.36
CA THR A 881 20.11 22.08 10.74
C THR A 881 21.62 21.88 10.58
N GLY A 882 22.00 20.75 10.00
CA GLY A 882 23.22 20.63 9.19
C GLY A 882 22.93 20.87 7.70
N GLU A 883 21.71 21.30 7.34
CA GLU A 883 21.31 21.49 5.95
C GLU A 883 22.03 22.70 5.33
N ARG A 884 23.13 22.43 4.63
CA ARG A 884 23.68 23.35 3.63
C ARG A 884 23.12 22.93 2.28
N SER A 885 22.29 23.79 1.71
CA SER A 885 21.74 23.65 0.38
C SER A 885 22.45 24.62 -0.58
N ALA A 886 23.07 24.09 -1.62
CA ALA A 886 23.72 24.90 -2.65
C ALA A 886 22.93 24.82 -3.96
N ARG A 887 22.68 25.98 -4.59
CA ARG A 887 22.19 26.09 -5.96
C ARG A 887 23.39 25.95 -6.91
N LEU A 888 23.31 25.00 -7.84
CA LEU A 888 24.29 24.85 -8.92
C LEU A 888 23.78 25.64 -10.13
N GLU A 889 24.50 26.69 -10.52
CA GLU A 889 24.20 27.48 -11.71
C GLU A 889 25.02 26.99 -12.92
N GLY A 890 24.50 27.20 -14.13
CA GLY A 890 25.29 27.07 -15.36
C GLY A 890 24.94 25.92 -16.30
N HIS A 891 24.13 24.92 -15.91
CA HIS A 891 23.87 23.74 -16.77
C HIS A 891 22.39 23.38 -16.90
N ASP A 892 21.96 23.08 -18.13
CA ASP A 892 20.65 22.51 -18.50
C ASP A 892 20.92 21.27 -19.38
N GLY A 893 20.71 20.05 -18.87
CA GLY A 893 20.95 18.85 -19.67
C GLY A 893 20.63 17.53 -18.97
N MET A 894 20.59 16.44 -19.75
CA MET A 894 20.57 15.06 -19.25
C MET A 894 21.97 14.77 -18.71
N ALA A 895 22.08 14.31 -17.46
CA ALA A 895 23.37 14.07 -16.81
C ALA A 895 23.42 12.64 -16.27
N ASP A 896 24.64 12.13 -16.12
CA ASP A 896 24.93 10.93 -15.34
C ASP A 896 25.55 11.27 -13.95
N ARG A 897 25.66 10.24 -13.10
CA ARG A 897 25.36 10.26 -11.66
C ARG A 897 26.56 10.02 -10.74
N SER A 898 27.50 10.97 -10.59
CA SER A 898 28.62 10.76 -9.63
C SER A 898 28.81 11.88 -8.59
N LEU A 899 28.87 11.46 -7.32
CA LEU A 899 29.26 12.23 -6.16
C LEU A 899 30.55 11.64 -5.59
N SER A 900 31.47 12.47 -5.11
CA SER A 900 32.69 11.97 -4.45
C SER A 900 32.44 11.59 -2.99
N ALA A 901 33.12 10.54 -2.52
CA ALA A 901 33.04 10.03 -1.15
C ALA A 901 33.95 10.78 -0.13
N ASP A 902 34.84 11.66 -0.59
CA ASP A 902 35.80 12.43 0.23
C ASP A 902 35.32 13.83 0.67
N GLY A 903 34.03 14.15 0.54
CA GLY A 903 33.43 15.24 1.31
C GLY A 903 33.42 16.63 0.65
N GLY A 904 32.76 16.76 -0.50
CA GLY A 904 32.21 18.06 -0.90
C GLY A 904 32.11 18.35 -2.40
N ARG A 905 32.64 17.50 -3.29
CA ARG A 905 32.63 17.75 -4.74
C ARG A 905 31.61 16.90 -5.49
N VAL A 906 30.96 17.52 -6.47
CA VAL A 906 29.90 16.94 -7.32
C VAL A 906 30.29 17.15 -8.78
N LEU A 907 30.21 16.13 -9.63
CA LEU A 907 30.41 16.26 -11.08
C LEU A 907 29.09 15.98 -11.80
N ALA A 908 28.78 16.79 -12.81
CA ALA A 908 27.62 16.60 -13.67
C ALA A 908 27.99 16.90 -15.14
N THR A 909 27.48 16.06 -16.02
CA THR A 909 27.57 16.18 -17.49
C THR A 909 26.25 16.74 -18.05
N SER A 910 26.26 17.36 -19.22
CA SER A 910 25.00 17.82 -19.85
C SER A 910 24.92 17.46 -21.33
N VAL A 911 23.90 16.69 -21.71
CA VAL A 911 23.61 16.24 -23.09
C VAL A 911 23.08 17.35 -24.01
N LYS A 912 22.79 18.55 -23.49
CA LYS A 912 22.49 19.72 -24.34
C LYS A 912 23.76 20.59 -24.46
N GLY A 913 24.75 20.11 -25.20
CA GLY A 913 25.95 20.89 -25.52
C GLY A 913 27.25 20.08 -25.62
N ASP A 914 28.35 20.76 -25.34
CA ASP A 914 29.74 20.33 -25.51
C ASP A 914 30.54 20.40 -24.20
N ARG A 915 29.92 20.12 -23.03
CA ARG A 915 30.54 20.43 -21.71
C ARG A 915 30.24 19.42 -20.59
N PHE A 916 31.22 19.24 -19.69
CA PHE A 916 31.00 18.74 -18.33
C PHE A 916 31.63 19.69 -17.31
N ALA A 917 31.05 19.75 -16.12
CA ALA A 917 31.52 20.63 -15.06
C ALA A 917 31.62 19.91 -13.72
N VAL A 918 32.46 20.46 -12.85
CA VAL A 918 32.71 19.99 -11.49
C VAL A 918 32.40 21.11 -10.53
N TRP A 919 31.67 20.82 -9.48
CA TRP A 919 31.24 21.76 -8.45
C TRP A 919 31.74 21.34 -7.08
N ASP A 920 31.85 22.33 -6.20
CA ASP A 920 32.00 22.14 -4.76
C ASP A 920 30.69 22.51 -4.09
N ALA A 921 30.00 21.52 -3.53
CA ALA A 921 28.74 21.67 -2.80
C ALA A 921 28.88 22.57 -1.57
N GLY A 922 30.09 22.71 -1.01
CA GLY A 922 30.38 23.58 0.13
C GLY A 922 30.59 25.05 -0.23
N ARG A 923 30.93 25.37 -1.50
CA ARG A 923 31.26 26.74 -1.95
C ARG A 923 30.16 27.44 -2.76
N GLY A 924 29.26 26.68 -3.39
CA GLY A 924 28.09 27.20 -4.11
C GLY A 924 28.40 28.00 -5.39
N GLY A 925 27.44 28.02 -6.32
CA GLY A 925 27.31 29.07 -7.35
C GLY A 925 28.12 28.93 -8.65
N ARG A 926 29.37 28.46 -8.66
CA ARG A 926 30.17 28.33 -9.91
C ARG A 926 30.91 26.99 -10.03
N PRO A 927 31.08 26.45 -11.24
CA PRO A 927 31.88 25.24 -11.43
C PRO A 927 33.35 25.53 -11.11
N LEU A 928 33.97 24.65 -10.31
CA LEU A 928 35.43 24.63 -10.06
C LEU A 928 36.22 24.37 -11.33
N ALA A 929 35.67 23.52 -12.20
CA ALA A 929 36.25 23.16 -13.48
C ALA A 929 35.11 22.99 -14.48
N ASP A 930 35.33 23.47 -15.71
CA ASP A 930 34.35 23.45 -16.77
C ASP A 930 35.06 23.17 -18.10
N HIS A 931 34.95 21.93 -18.54
CA HIS A 931 35.73 21.41 -19.66
C HIS A 931 34.84 21.20 -20.88
N ARG A 932 35.34 21.59 -22.05
CA ARG A 932 34.68 21.27 -23.32
C ARG A 932 34.97 19.85 -23.74
N VAL A 933 33.92 19.14 -24.12
CA VAL A 933 33.96 17.82 -24.77
C VAL A 933 33.24 17.96 -26.10
N PRO A 934 33.73 17.35 -27.19
CA PRO A 934 33.02 17.42 -28.46
C PRO A 934 31.55 16.97 -28.30
N PRO A 935 30.59 17.62 -29.00
CA PRO A 935 29.17 17.29 -28.91
C PRO A 935 28.90 15.79 -29.10
N GLY A 936 28.09 15.20 -28.23
CA GLY A 936 27.72 13.77 -28.29
C GLY A 936 28.81 12.79 -27.84
N GLN A 937 29.91 13.26 -27.24
CA GLN A 937 31.00 12.39 -26.77
C GLN A 937 31.05 12.14 -25.25
N ALA A 938 30.18 12.77 -24.46
CA ALA A 938 30.11 12.53 -23.01
C ALA A 938 28.67 12.49 -22.51
N ASP A 939 28.18 11.27 -22.30
CA ASP A 939 26.88 10.98 -21.70
C ASP A 939 27.02 10.42 -20.27
N TYR A 940 28.14 9.73 -19.99
CA TYR A 940 28.49 9.15 -18.68
C TYR A 940 29.72 9.86 -18.10
N ALA A 941 29.75 10.07 -16.78
CA ALA A 941 30.96 10.51 -16.10
C ALA A 941 31.04 10.09 -14.63
N VAL A 942 32.28 9.83 -14.16
CA VAL A 942 32.56 9.44 -12.77
C VAL A 942 33.79 10.18 -12.23
N LEU A 943 33.73 10.65 -10.97
CA LEU A 943 34.86 11.24 -10.26
C LEU A 943 35.73 10.20 -9.58
N SER A 944 37.04 10.46 -9.51
CA SER A 944 37.91 9.76 -8.58
C SER A 944 37.56 10.12 -7.13
N PRO A 945 37.78 9.22 -6.16
CA PRO A 945 37.43 9.45 -4.76
C PRO A 945 38.16 10.63 -4.11
N ASP A 946 39.26 11.12 -4.68
CA ASP A 946 40.01 12.31 -4.22
C ASP A 946 39.55 13.62 -4.89
N GLY A 947 38.55 13.53 -5.77
CA GLY A 947 38.00 14.65 -6.53
C GLY A 947 39.02 15.36 -7.44
N ARG A 948 40.13 14.69 -7.82
CA ARG A 948 41.17 15.27 -8.69
C ARG A 948 41.05 14.85 -10.15
N ARG A 949 40.34 13.76 -10.44
CA ARG A 949 40.21 13.21 -11.80
C ARG A 949 38.76 12.90 -12.13
N ALA A 950 38.45 12.88 -13.41
CA ALA A 950 37.15 12.47 -13.92
C ALA A 950 37.32 11.52 -15.11
N ALA A 951 36.45 10.52 -15.25
CA ALA A 951 36.37 9.71 -16.48
C ALA A 951 35.05 10.00 -17.19
N THR A 952 35.04 10.05 -18.52
CA THR A 952 33.85 10.34 -19.35
C THR A 952 33.71 9.35 -20.50
N GLY A 953 32.49 8.98 -20.88
CA GLY A 953 32.19 8.16 -22.07
C GLY A 953 30.79 8.44 -22.65
N GLY A 954 30.46 7.92 -23.84
CA GLY A 954 29.21 8.27 -24.56
C GLY A 954 28.48 7.11 -25.27
N PHE A 955 27.27 7.40 -25.78
CA PHE A 955 26.36 6.44 -26.43
C PHE A 955 26.78 6.02 -27.85
N PHE A 956 27.40 6.93 -28.62
CA PHE A 956 27.58 6.80 -30.08
C PHE A 956 29.03 6.48 -30.51
N GLY A 957 29.68 5.51 -29.87
CA GLY A 957 31.05 5.17 -30.28
C GLY A 957 32.14 6.03 -29.63
N ALA A 958 31.75 6.98 -28.78
CA ALA A 958 32.64 8.01 -28.25
C ALA A 958 33.74 7.42 -27.36
N PRO A 959 35.00 7.91 -27.48
CA PRO A 959 36.11 7.37 -26.74
C PRO A 959 35.96 7.65 -25.24
N VAL A 960 36.36 6.68 -24.42
CA VAL A 960 36.40 6.86 -22.97
C VAL A 960 37.67 7.65 -22.63
N ARG A 961 37.49 8.79 -21.95
CA ARG A 961 38.57 9.72 -21.60
C ARG A 961 38.72 9.88 -20.11
N LEU A 962 39.96 10.02 -19.65
CA LEU A 962 40.34 10.35 -18.30
C LEU A 962 40.92 11.77 -18.25
N TRP A 963 40.35 12.60 -17.39
CA TRP A 963 40.66 14.02 -17.23
C TRP A 963 41.38 14.25 -15.91
N ASP A 964 42.43 15.07 -15.94
CA ASP A 964 43.00 15.70 -14.75
C ASP A 964 42.31 17.05 -14.53
N LEU A 965 41.65 17.21 -13.37
CA LEU A 965 40.90 18.42 -13.05
C LEU A 965 41.81 19.59 -12.64
N ALA A 966 43.09 19.33 -12.37
CA ALA A 966 44.08 20.39 -12.17
C ALA A 966 44.59 21.00 -13.50
N GLY A 967 44.27 20.37 -14.64
CA GLY A 967 44.61 20.84 -15.99
C GLY A 967 45.45 19.82 -16.79
N GLY A 968 45.50 20.01 -18.11
CA GLY A 968 46.20 19.13 -19.06
C GLY A 968 45.27 18.43 -20.07
N PRO A 969 45.81 17.84 -21.15
CA PRO A 969 45.01 17.09 -22.11
C PRO A 969 44.51 15.76 -21.50
N PRO A 970 43.28 15.32 -21.81
CA PRO A 970 42.77 14.06 -21.29
C PRO A 970 43.49 12.85 -21.92
N HIS A 971 43.66 11.79 -21.13
CA HIS A 971 44.12 10.50 -21.64
C HIS A 971 42.95 9.74 -22.27
N VAL A 972 43.10 9.31 -23.52
CA VAL A 972 42.14 8.40 -24.16
C VAL A 972 42.44 6.98 -23.66
N LEU A 973 41.48 6.38 -22.97
CA LEU A 973 41.56 5.00 -22.49
C LEU A 973 41.08 4.02 -23.57
N VAL A 974 40.02 4.39 -24.29
CA VAL A 974 39.44 3.55 -25.35
C VAL A 974 39.21 4.43 -26.57
N GLU A 975 39.97 4.19 -27.65
CA GLU A 975 39.97 5.00 -28.88
C GLU A 975 38.74 4.78 -29.77
N SER A 976 38.22 3.55 -29.84
CA SER A 976 36.99 3.20 -30.57
C SER A 976 36.16 2.30 -29.68
N GLY A 977 35.09 2.85 -29.09
CA GLY A 977 34.36 2.16 -28.02
C GLY A 977 32.88 2.07 -28.36
N ALA A 978 32.31 0.87 -28.38
CA ALA A 978 30.86 0.73 -28.38
C ALA A 978 30.22 1.50 -27.20
N ARG A 979 28.91 1.80 -27.28
CA ARG A 979 28.15 2.54 -26.26
C ARG A 979 28.69 2.31 -24.85
N THR A 980 29.23 3.34 -24.20
CA THR A 980 29.59 3.22 -22.78
C THR A 980 28.31 2.90 -22.00
N THR A 981 28.39 1.92 -21.12
CA THR A 981 27.24 1.46 -20.31
C THR A 981 27.45 1.73 -18.82
N ALA A 982 28.71 1.76 -18.36
CA ALA A 982 29.06 2.04 -16.97
C ALA A 982 30.54 2.44 -16.83
N LEU A 983 30.83 3.27 -15.82
CA LEU A 983 32.19 3.65 -15.39
C LEU A 983 32.26 3.57 -13.85
N ALA A 984 33.34 3.05 -13.28
CA ALA A 984 33.51 2.97 -11.82
C ALA A 984 34.97 3.12 -11.37
N PHE A 985 35.25 4.07 -10.47
CA PHE A 985 36.56 4.16 -9.80
C PHE A 985 36.60 3.28 -8.55
N GLY A 986 37.77 2.71 -8.26
CA GLY A 986 38.10 2.16 -6.95
C GLY A 986 38.29 3.28 -5.92
N GLY A 987 38.03 2.99 -4.65
CA GLY A 987 38.24 3.93 -3.54
C GLY A 987 39.70 4.37 -3.35
N ASP A 988 40.64 3.67 -3.99
CA ASP A 988 42.06 3.99 -4.05
C ASP A 988 42.40 5.13 -5.04
N GLY A 989 41.45 5.52 -5.92
CA GLY A 989 41.65 6.46 -7.01
C GLY A 989 42.65 6.01 -8.07
N ARG A 990 43.11 4.75 -7.99
CA ARG A 990 44.16 4.17 -8.84
C ARG A 990 43.64 3.05 -9.73
N THR A 991 42.37 2.69 -9.60
CA THR A 991 41.72 1.67 -10.41
C THR A 991 40.46 2.23 -11.05
N LEU A 992 40.29 2.05 -12.36
CA LEU A 992 39.11 2.50 -13.11
C LEU A 992 38.57 1.36 -13.98
N ALA A 993 37.32 0.98 -13.76
CA ALA A 993 36.61 -0.01 -14.57
C ALA A 993 35.67 0.67 -15.58
N VAL A 994 35.61 0.11 -16.78
CA VAL A 994 34.85 0.62 -17.94
C VAL A 994 34.08 -0.53 -18.58
N SER A 995 32.78 -0.35 -18.82
CA SER A 995 31.95 -1.29 -19.57
C SER A 995 31.39 -0.64 -20.84
N SER A 996 31.62 -1.25 -22.00
CA SER A 996 31.15 -0.79 -23.32
C SER A 996 30.27 -1.85 -24.01
N GLY A 997 29.32 -1.38 -24.82
CA GLY A 997 28.20 -2.17 -25.36
C GLY A 997 28.56 -3.02 -26.58
N GLY A 998 29.30 -4.10 -26.37
CA GLY A 998 29.56 -5.18 -27.33
C GLY A 998 30.22 -6.32 -26.56
N ALA A 999 29.78 -7.57 -26.79
CA ALA A 999 30.24 -8.80 -26.13
C ALA A 999 31.17 -8.63 -24.89
N ALA A 1000 30.60 -8.67 -23.69
CA ALA A 1000 31.24 -9.00 -22.39
C ALA A 1000 32.56 -8.33 -21.95
N ASP A 1001 33.05 -7.25 -22.56
CA ASP A 1001 34.41 -6.73 -22.24
C ASP A 1001 34.37 -5.58 -21.21
N VAL A 1002 34.25 -5.91 -19.92
CA VAL A 1002 34.63 -4.96 -18.86
C VAL A 1002 36.15 -4.83 -18.89
N ARG A 1003 36.66 -3.59 -19.02
CA ARG A 1003 38.09 -3.29 -19.00
C ARG A 1003 38.46 -2.53 -17.74
N VAL A 1004 39.63 -2.83 -17.18
CA VAL A 1004 40.11 -2.20 -15.95
C VAL A 1004 41.44 -1.53 -16.25
N TRP A 1005 41.62 -0.31 -15.78
CA TRP A 1005 42.82 0.50 -15.93
C TRP A 1005 43.45 0.77 -14.58
N ARG A 1006 44.77 0.67 -14.52
CA ARG A 1006 45.57 1.23 -13.45
C ARG A 1006 45.88 2.69 -13.76
N VAL A 1007 45.56 3.56 -12.83
CA VAL A 1007 45.65 5.01 -12.96
C VAL A 1007 46.71 5.53 -11.98
N PRO A 1008 47.98 5.65 -12.39
CA PRO A 1008 49.05 6.09 -11.49
C PRO A 1008 48.85 7.56 -11.10
N PRO A 1009 49.39 8.03 -9.96
CA PRO A 1009 49.32 9.45 -9.57
C PRO A 1009 49.93 10.41 -10.59
N GLN A 1010 50.91 9.95 -11.37
CA GLN A 1010 51.55 10.68 -12.47
C GLN A 1010 51.84 9.70 -13.61
N GLY A 1011 51.75 10.17 -14.86
CA GLY A 1011 52.00 9.35 -16.06
C GLY A 1011 50.75 8.71 -16.67
N PRO A 1012 50.88 8.02 -17.82
CA PRO A 1012 49.74 7.49 -18.56
C PRO A 1012 49.09 6.30 -17.82
N PRO A 1013 47.75 6.18 -17.88
CA PRO A 1013 47.04 5.00 -17.36
C PRO A 1013 47.39 3.76 -18.19
N THR A 1014 47.33 2.57 -17.58
CA THR A 1014 47.67 1.29 -18.23
C THR A 1014 46.53 0.28 -18.07
N GLU A 1015 46.11 -0.39 -19.14
CA GLU A 1015 45.09 -1.45 -19.06
C GLU A 1015 45.62 -2.66 -18.27
N MET A 1016 44.83 -3.14 -17.32
CA MET A 1016 45.07 -4.41 -16.63
C MET A 1016 44.56 -5.56 -17.50
N THR A 1017 45.48 -6.44 -17.90
CA THR A 1017 45.20 -7.64 -18.72
C THR A 1017 45.35 -8.92 -17.88
N GLY A 1018 44.81 -10.04 -18.37
CA GLY A 1018 45.01 -11.38 -17.76
C GLY A 1018 44.03 -11.78 -16.65
N TRP A 1019 43.15 -10.89 -16.18
CA TRP A 1019 42.13 -11.21 -15.17
C TRP A 1019 40.80 -11.75 -15.78
N ARG A 1020 40.64 -11.71 -17.11
CA ARG A 1020 39.43 -12.14 -17.86
C ARG A 1020 39.74 -13.29 -18.85
N ARG A 1021 38.80 -14.23 -19.04
CA ARG A 1021 38.86 -15.29 -20.07
C ARG A 1021 37.84 -14.98 -21.18
N GLY A 1022 38.26 -15.05 -22.46
CA GLY A 1022 37.36 -14.80 -23.59
C GLY A 1022 36.33 -15.93 -23.78
N GLY A 1023 35.08 -15.57 -24.08
CA GLY A 1023 34.04 -16.51 -24.52
C GLY A 1023 32.98 -16.93 -23.49
N GLU A 1024 33.15 -16.62 -22.20
CA GLU A 1024 32.16 -16.95 -21.17
C GLU A 1024 31.55 -15.65 -20.62
N GLY A 1025 30.29 -15.36 -20.93
CA GLY A 1025 29.50 -14.36 -20.20
C GLY A 1025 28.50 -13.54 -21.03
N GLY A 1026 27.26 -13.49 -20.56
CA GLY A 1026 26.22 -12.63 -21.11
C GLY A 1026 26.56 -11.14 -21.03
N ARG A 1027 25.83 -10.32 -21.80
CA ARG A 1027 26.00 -8.87 -21.90
C ARG A 1027 25.91 -8.21 -20.51
N ALA A 1028 26.88 -7.36 -20.17
CA ALA A 1028 26.82 -6.53 -18.97
C ALA A 1028 25.70 -5.49 -19.11
N ASP A 1029 24.93 -5.27 -18.04
CA ASP A 1029 23.72 -4.43 -18.03
C ASP A 1029 23.87 -3.24 -17.07
N GLY A 1030 24.91 -2.43 -17.29
CA GLY A 1030 25.06 -1.09 -16.71
C GLY A 1030 25.50 -0.98 -15.23
N GLY A 1031 25.46 -2.04 -14.42
CA GLY A 1031 26.00 -2.00 -13.05
C GLY A 1031 27.49 -2.35 -12.96
N LEU A 1032 28.32 -1.46 -12.41
CA LEU A 1032 29.74 -1.72 -12.08
C LEU A 1032 30.11 -1.17 -10.69
N ALA A 1033 30.93 -1.91 -9.92
CA ALA A 1033 31.52 -1.43 -8.68
C ALA A 1033 32.95 -1.96 -8.49
N VAL A 1034 33.85 -1.14 -7.96
CA VAL A 1034 35.23 -1.52 -7.62
C VAL A 1034 35.45 -1.30 -6.12
N SER A 1035 36.15 -2.23 -5.45
CA SER A 1035 36.41 -2.12 -4.01
C SER A 1035 37.34 -0.96 -3.67
N ALA A 1036 37.32 -0.51 -2.41
CA ALA A 1036 38.14 0.61 -1.98
C ALA A 1036 39.66 0.36 -2.09
N ASP A 1037 40.09 -0.89 -2.03
CA ASP A 1037 41.49 -1.29 -2.22
C ASP A 1037 41.89 -1.54 -3.69
N GLY A 1038 40.95 -1.37 -4.63
CA GLY A 1038 41.19 -1.59 -6.07
C GLY A 1038 41.38 -3.06 -6.46
N ARG A 1039 41.16 -4.02 -5.55
CA ARG A 1039 41.44 -5.44 -5.79
C ARG A 1039 40.24 -6.26 -6.22
N ARG A 1040 39.01 -5.75 -6.08
CA ARG A 1040 37.79 -6.48 -6.39
C ARG A 1040 36.91 -5.69 -7.35
N LEU A 1041 36.28 -6.39 -8.28
CA LEU A 1041 35.38 -5.83 -9.29
C LEU A 1041 34.06 -6.58 -9.26
N ALA A 1042 32.94 -5.87 -9.30
CA ALA A 1042 31.60 -6.41 -9.48
C ALA A 1042 30.98 -5.86 -10.77
N SER A 1043 30.31 -6.71 -11.54
CA SER A 1043 29.59 -6.32 -12.76
C SER A 1043 28.25 -7.03 -12.86
N ALA A 1044 27.19 -6.25 -13.06
CA ALA A 1044 25.84 -6.76 -13.25
C ALA A 1044 25.62 -7.24 -14.70
N ARG A 1045 24.86 -8.32 -14.84
CA ARG A 1045 24.51 -8.94 -16.12
C ARG A 1045 23.03 -8.79 -16.43
N ALA A 1046 22.70 -8.84 -17.72
CA ALA A 1046 21.31 -8.74 -18.19
C ALA A 1046 20.40 -9.87 -17.66
N ASP A 1047 20.96 -10.99 -17.25
CA ASP A 1047 20.23 -12.12 -16.65
C ASP A 1047 19.95 -11.96 -15.14
N GLY A 1048 20.34 -10.83 -14.53
CA GLY A 1048 20.19 -10.56 -13.10
C GLY A 1048 21.31 -11.15 -12.23
N SER A 1049 22.31 -11.82 -12.82
CA SER A 1049 23.50 -12.27 -12.09
C SER A 1049 24.51 -11.13 -11.91
N VAL A 1050 25.32 -11.22 -10.85
CA VAL A 1050 26.43 -10.30 -10.60
C VAL A 1050 27.72 -11.09 -10.60
N TRP A 1051 28.64 -10.72 -11.48
CA TRP A 1051 29.95 -11.36 -11.60
C TRP A 1051 30.93 -10.60 -10.73
N PHE A 1052 31.71 -11.33 -9.93
CA PHE A 1052 32.62 -10.78 -8.94
C PHE A 1052 34.04 -11.33 -9.13
N TRP A 1053 35.00 -10.46 -9.44
CA TRP A 1053 36.39 -10.82 -9.71
C TRP A 1053 37.33 -10.34 -8.61
N ASP A 1054 38.39 -11.11 -8.41
CA ASP A 1054 39.60 -10.70 -7.72
C ASP A 1054 40.67 -10.33 -8.75
N LEU A 1055 40.98 -9.04 -8.83
CA LEU A 1055 41.92 -8.43 -9.77
C LEU A 1055 43.39 -8.78 -9.46
N SER A 1056 43.66 -9.52 -8.38
CA SER A 1056 45.01 -9.93 -7.97
C SER A 1056 45.46 -11.31 -8.45
N GLY A 1057 44.59 -12.14 -9.05
CA GLY A 1057 45.04 -13.42 -9.63
C GLY A 1057 44.02 -14.53 -9.90
N ARG A 1058 42.71 -14.35 -9.69
CA ARG A 1058 41.71 -15.37 -10.07
C ARG A 1058 41.15 -15.09 -11.46
N VAL A 1059 41.31 -16.06 -12.37
CA VAL A 1059 40.87 -15.97 -13.77
C VAL A 1059 39.37 -16.21 -13.95
N ARG A 1060 38.70 -16.85 -12.97
CA ARG A 1060 37.25 -17.12 -13.00
C ARG A 1060 36.49 -16.24 -11.99
N PRO A 1061 35.45 -15.51 -12.43
CA PRO A 1061 34.60 -14.75 -11.52
C PRO A 1061 33.77 -15.69 -10.63
N ARG A 1062 33.50 -15.23 -9.41
CA ARG A 1062 32.39 -15.76 -8.61
C ARG A 1062 31.08 -15.19 -9.15
N VAL A 1063 30.07 -16.04 -9.33
CA VAL A 1063 28.74 -15.61 -9.75
C VAL A 1063 27.87 -15.48 -8.52
N LEU A 1064 27.47 -14.24 -8.22
CA LEU A 1064 26.51 -13.90 -7.18
C LEU A 1064 25.11 -13.92 -7.80
N ARG A 1065 24.22 -14.76 -7.28
CA ARG A 1065 22.87 -14.96 -7.83
C ARG A 1065 21.87 -14.04 -7.12
N GLY A 1066 20.99 -13.41 -7.89
CA GLY A 1066 20.03 -12.41 -7.41
C GLY A 1066 18.58 -12.57 -7.87
N GLY A 1067 18.21 -13.67 -8.55
CA GLY A 1067 16.88 -13.83 -9.13
C GLY A 1067 16.80 -13.33 -10.58
N ARG A 1068 15.58 -13.29 -11.16
CA ARG A 1068 15.36 -13.06 -12.60
C ARG A 1068 15.27 -11.58 -13.03
N SER A 1069 15.26 -10.63 -12.09
CA SER A 1069 15.19 -9.19 -12.44
C SER A 1069 16.60 -8.62 -12.57
N SER A 1070 16.86 -7.83 -13.61
CA SER A 1070 18.16 -7.22 -13.87
C SER A 1070 18.64 -6.38 -12.67
N VAL A 1071 19.93 -6.51 -12.35
CA VAL A 1071 20.61 -5.67 -11.37
C VAL A 1071 21.13 -4.44 -12.10
N THR A 1072 20.63 -3.30 -11.67
CA THR A 1072 20.72 -2.05 -12.40
C THR A 1072 21.81 -1.10 -11.89
N GLU A 1073 22.25 -1.31 -10.66
CA GLU A 1073 23.28 -0.53 -9.97
C GLU A 1073 23.96 -1.41 -8.91
N LEU A 1074 25.23 -1.16 -8.65
CA LEU A 1074 26.03 -1.86 -7.66
C LEU A 1074 26.79 -0.87 -6.76
N ALA A 1075 26.87 -1.16 -5.47
CA ALA A 1075 27.71 -0.43 -4.52
C ALA A 1075 28.49 -1.41 -3.63
N LEU A 1076 29.77 -1.15 -3.40
CA LEU A 1076 30.62 -1.93 -2.49
C LEU A 1076 30.88 -1.13 -1.21
N SER A 1077 30.81 -1.78 -0.06
CA SER A 1077 31.27 -1.21 1.20
C SER A 1077 32.78 -0.96 1.17
N ARG A 1078 33.26 0.00 1.97
CA ARG A 1078 34.67 0.42 1.96
C ARG A 1078 35.63 -0.71 2.39
N ASP A 1079 35.19 -1.59 3.28
CA ASP A 1079 35.93 -2.79 3.68
C ASP A 1079 35.87 -3.93 2.64
N GLY A 1080 35.06 -3.77 1.60
CA GLY A 1080 34.83 -4.75 0.54
C GLY A 1080 34.05 -5.99 0.98
N ARG A 1081 33.51 -6.02 2.20
CA ARG A 1081 32.76 -7.16 2.75
C ARG A 1081 31.36 -7.27 2.17
N TRP A 1082 30.70 -6.14 1.92
CA TRP A 1082 29.32 -6.09 1.48
C TRP A 1082 29.21 -5.51 0.08
N LEU A 1083 28.41 -6.18 -0.76
CA LEU A 1083 27.99 -5.69 -2.07
C LEU A 1083 26.48 -5.50 -2.04
N ALA A 1084 25.99 -4.30 -2.38
CA ALA A 1084 24.58 -4.04 -2.57
C ALA A 1084 24.27 -3.93 -4.07
N GLY A 1085 23.12 -4.44 -4.50
CA GLY A 1085 22.65 -4.34 -5.87
C GLY A 1085 21.16 -4.00 -5.95
N ALA A 1086 20.83 -2.90 -6.63
CA ALA A 1086 19.47 -2.48 -6.85
C ALA A 1086 18.88 -3.19 -8.07
N ARG A 1087 17.74 -3.85 -7.91
CA ARG A 1087 17.03 -4.56 -8.98
C ARG A 1087 15.97 -3.69 -9.62
N SER A 1088 15.64 -4.00 -10.87
CA SER A 1088 14.60 -3.30 -11.63
C SER A 1088 13.17 -3.45 -11.06
N ASP A 1089 12.95 -4.37 -10.12
CA ASP A 1089 11.69 -4.56 -9.40
C ASP A 1089 11.58 -3.75 -8.09
N GLY A 1090 12.58 -2.89 -7.82
CA GLY A 1090 12.64 -2.08 -6.62
C GLY A 1090 13.09 -2.83 -5.37
N THR A 1091 13.72 -4.00 -5.50
CA THR A 1091 14.40 -4.65 -4.38
C THR A 1091 15.88 -4.32 -4.35
N VAL A 1092 16.48 -4.25 -3.15
CA VAL A 1092 17.94 -4.15 -3.01
C VAL A 1092 18.46 -5.46 -2.42
N LEU A 1093 19.37 -6.11 -3.13
CA LEU A 1093 20.06 -7.30 -2.67
C LEU A 1093 21.34 -6.94 -1.95
N LEU A 1094 21.65 -7.66 -0.88
CA LEU A 1094 22.90 -7.57 -0.17
C LEU A 1094 23.63 -8.90 -0.26
N TRP A 1095 24.87 -8.91 -0.74
CA TRP A 1095 25.75 -10.08 -0.76
C TRP A 1095 26.91 -9.86 0.21
N ASP A 1096 27.22 -10.88 1.00
CA ASP A 1096 28.51 -10.99 1.68
C ASP A 1096 29.52 -11.53 0.66
N THR A 1097 30.57 -10.75 0.37
CA THR A 1097 31.58 -11.10 -0.65
C THR A 1097 32.45 -12.29 -0.24
N ALA A 1098 32.46 -12.65 1.05
CA ALA A 1098 33.16 -13.83 1.57
C ALA A 1098 32.33 -15.12 1.45
N ALA A 1099 30.99 -15.03 1.41
CA ALA A 1099 30.07 -16.17 1.42
C ALA A 1099 29.78 -16.75 0.01
N ASP A 1100 29.17 -17.95 -0.03
CA ASP A 1100 28.94 -18.72 -1.25
C ASP A 1100 27.76 -18.20 -2.08
N GLY A 1101 27.97 -17.11 -2.84
CA GLY A 1101 27.21 -16.74 -4.04
C GLY A 1101 25.73 -16.38 -3.88
N ALA A 1102 25.08 -16.68 -2.76
CA ALA A 1102 23.70 -16.33 -2.46
C ALA A 1102 23.61 -14.94 -1.82
N ALA A 1103 22.48 -14.25 -2.03
CA ALA A 1103 22.20 -13.00 -1.32
C ALA A 1103 22.05 -13.27 0.19
N ALA A 1104 22.78 -12.51 1.00
CA ALA A 1104 22.72 -12.56 2.45
C ALA A 1104 21.45 -11.91 3.01
N ALA A 1105 20.91 -10.90 2.31
CA ALA A 1105 19.63 -10.30 2.65
C ALA A 1105 18.93 -9.72 1.40
N VAL A 1106 17.60 -9.65 1.48
CA VAL A 1106 16.77 -8.90 0.52
C VAL A 1106 16.16 -7.72 1.28
N MET A 1107 16.60 -6.52 0.97
CA MET A 1107 16.10 -5.29 1.58
C MET A 1107 14.90 -4.82 0.75
N ARG A 1108 13.71 -4.95 1.35
CA ARG A 1108 12.42 -4.58 0.73
C ARG A 1108 11.85 -3.32 1.39
N GLY A 1109 11.08 -2.56 0.62
CA GLY A 1109 10.25 -1.47 1.12
C GLY A 1109 8.75 -1.80 1.09
N THR A 1110 7.93 -0.90 1.63
CA THR A 1110 6.46 -1.01 1.76
C THR A 1110 5.69 -0.83 0.44
N GLY A 1111 6.35 -0.92 -0.72
CA GLY A 1111 5.75 -0.81 -2.04
C GLY A 1111 6.80 -1.04 -3.13
N GLY A 1112 6.39 -1.51 -4.31
CA GLY A 1112 7.27 -1.83 -5.46
C GLY A 1112 7.95 -0.62 -6.13
N GLU A 1113 8.08 0.50 -5.43
CA GLU A 1113 8.62 1.76 -5.94
C GLU A 1113 9.87 2.19 -5.17
N ILE A 1114 10.88 1.32 -5.10
CA ILE A 1114 12.24 1.78 -4.83
C ILE A 1114 12.90 1.92 -6.21
N LEU A 1115 13.36 3.12 -6.56
CA LEU A 1115 14.26 3.42 -7.69
C LEU A 1115 13.67 3.37 -9.12
N GLN A 1116 12.91 4.39 -9.49
CA GLN A 1116 13.10 5.02 -10.80
C GLN A 1116 14.11 6.16 -10.63
N GLY A 1117 15.39 5.82 -10.48
CA GLY A 1117 16.47 6.80 -10.26
C GLY A 1117 17.58 6.39 -9.29
N ARG A 1118 18.22 5.24 -9.56
CA ARG A 1118 19.46 4.56 -9.09
C ARG A 1118 20.52 5.31 -8.23
N SER A 1119 20.44 5.26 -6.90
CA SER A 1119 21.61 5.59 -6.04
C SER A 1119 21.70 4.71 -4.79
N LEU A 1120 22.78 3.95 -4.65
CA LEU A 1120 23.13 3.20 -3.43
C LEU A 1120 24.42 3.76 -2.80
N ALA A 1121 24.42 3.99 -1.49
CA ALA A 1121 25.62 4.45 -0.78
C ALA A 1121 25.77 3.77 0.59
N PHE A 1122 26.94 3.19 0.85
CA PHE A 1122 27.30 2.70 2.19
C PHE A 1122 27.93 3.82 3.02
N THR A 1123 27.71 3.77 4.34
CA THR A 1123 28.53 4.55 5.28
C THR A 1123 29.99 4.11 5.24
N ALA A 1124 30.91 4.97 5.68
CA ALA A 1124 32.34 4.73 5.58
C ALA A 1124 32.81 3.47 6.34
N ASP A 1125 32.10 3.11 7.41
CA ASP A 1125 32.30 1.91 8.23
C ASP A 1125 31.53 0.67 7.72
N GLY A 1126 30.71 0.83 6.67
CA GLY A 1126 29.89 -0.25 6.08
C GLY A 1126 28.70 -0.69 6.94
N SER A 1127 28.39 0.02 8.04
CA SER A 1127 27.32 -0.36 8.96
C SER A 1127 25.91 -0.01 8.47
N TRP A 1128 25.80 0.96 7.56
CA TRP A 1128 24.53 1.37 6.96
C TRP A 1128 24.60 1.47 5.44
N LEU A 1129 23.45 1.24 4.80
CA LEU A 1129 23.23 1.42 3.37
C LEU A 1129 22.06 2.39 3.18
N ALA A 1130 22.22 3.44 2.39
CA ALA A 1130 21.12 4.31 1.97
C ALA A 1130 20.70 4.05 0.51
N ALA A 1131 19.41 4.18 0.24
CA ALA A 1131 18.85 4.25 -1.11
C ALA A 1131 17.81 5.38 -1.22
N THR A 1132 17.65 5.90 -2.43
CA THR A 1132 16.67 6.94 -2.76
C THR A 1132 15.29 6.35 -3.09
N GLU A 1133 14.23 7.11 -2.78
CA GLU A 1133 12.87 6.82 -3.23
C GLU A 1133 12.43 7.79 -4.35
N PRO A 1134 11.61 7.34 -5.32
CA PRO A 1134 11.05 8.22 -6.37
C PRO A 1134 10.23 9.40 -5.81
N SER A 1135 9.61 9.20 -4.64
CA SER A 1135 8.80 10.18 -3.91
C SER A 1135 9.61 11.31 -3.25
N GLY A 1136 10.95 11.26 -3.31
CA GLY A 1136 11.80 12.21 -2.62
C GLY A 1136 12.14 11.83 -1.17
N GLY A 1137 12.00 10.56 -0.81
CA GLY A 1137 12.42 9.99 0.46
C GLY A 1137 13.80 9.34 0.42
N LEU A 1138 14.35 9.05 1.61
CA LEU A 1138 15.52 8.18 1.78
C LEU A 1138 15.19 7.01 2.69
N ARG A 1139 15.63 5.82 2.28
CA ARG A 1139 15.64 4.63 3.14
C ARG A 1139 17.06 4.32 3.54
N VAL A 1140 17.27 4.02 4.81
CA VAL A 1140 18.58 3.64 5.34
C VAL A 1140 18.45 2.33 6.12
N TRP A 1141 19.15 1.29 5.67
CA TRP A 1141 19.18 -0.04 6.29
C TRP A 1141 20.46 -0.26 7.06
N ARG A 1142 20.36 -0.99 8.17
CA ARG A 1142 21.53 -1.50 8.90
C ARG A 1142 22.03 -2.78 8.25
N VAL A 1143 23.34 -2.89 8.07
CA VAL A 1143 24.01 -3.94 7.31
C VAL A 1143 24.58 -5.00 8.25
N GLY A 1144 24.31 -6.29 7.99
CA GLY A 1144 24.95 -7.42 8.67
C GLY A 1144 24.14 -8.16 9.74
N GLU A 1145 22.91 -7.73 10.06
CA GLU A 1145 22.07 -8.32 11.14
C GLU A 1145 20.79 -9.02 10.62
N GLY A 1146 20.76 -9.46 9.35
CA GLY A 1146 19.57 -10.04 8.70
C GLY A 1146 18.69 -8.98 8.01
N PRO A 1147 17.49 -9.32 7.51
CA PRO A 1147 16.58 -8.35 6.92
C PRO A 1147 16.07 -7.37 8.00
N THR A 1148 16.63 -6.17 8.03
CA THR A 1148 16.21 -5.09 8.93
C THR A 1148 15.20 -4.18 8.23
N GLU A 1149 14.25 -3.63 8.98
CA GLU A 1149 13.39 -2.56 8.46
C GLU A 1149 14.22 -1.28 8.25
N PRO A 1150 14.01 -0.55 7.15
CA PRO A 1150 14.72 0.70 6.92
C PRO A 1150 14.26 1.81 7.86
N LEU A 1151 15.20 2.64 8.30
CA LEU A 1151 14.90 4.00 8.74
C LEU A 1151 14.38 4.77 7.53
N THR A 1152 13.23 5.41 7.68
CA THR A 1152 12.59 6.15 6.60
C THR A 1152 12.65 7.64 6.90
N PHE A 1153 13.33 8.39 6.04
CA PHE A 1153 13.41 9.84 6.11
C PHE A 1153 12.51 10.44 5.02
N GLY A 1154 11.41 11.04 5.44
CA GLY A 1154 10.51 11.80 4.56
C GLY A 1154 10.85 13.29 4.51
N GLY A 1155 10.32 13.99 3.50
CA GLY A 1155 10.36 15.47 3.45
C GLY A 1155 11.62 16.09 2.87
N LEU A 1156 12.43 15.33 2.12
CA LEU A 1156 13.69 15.81 1.54
C LEU A 1156 13.52 16.60 0.23
N GLY A 1157 12.31 16.73 -0.31
CA GLY A 1157 12.02 17.46 -1.55
C GLY A 1157 11.76 16.53 -2.74
N GLY A 1158 11.82 17.04 -3.98
CA GLY A 1158 11.55 16.27 -5.22
C GLY A 1158 12.52 15.10 -5.50
N PRO A 1159 12.46 14.48 -6.70
CA PRO A 1159 13.19 13.24 -6.99
C PRO A 1159 14.72 13.38 -6.81
N VAL A 1160 15.26 12.45 -6.01
CA VAL A 1160 16.66 12.43 -5.58
C VAL A 1160 17.55 11.75 -6.63
N GLY A 1161 18.65 12.40 -6.98
CA GLY A 1161 19.73 11.92 -7.85
C GLY A 1161 20.81 11.15 -7.07
N PRO A 1162 22.13 11.31 -7.36
CA PRO A 1162 23.20 10.56 -6.70
C PRO A 1162 23.25 10.75 -5.17
N LEU A 1163 23.71 9.71 -4.44
CA LEU A 1163 23.98 9.71 -3.00
C LEU A 1163 25.45 9.44 -2.70
N ALA A 1164 26.00 10.08 -1.67
CA ALA A 1164 27.30 9.74 -1.10
C ALA A 1164 27.35 9.99 0.41
N PHE A 1165 28.02 9.10 1.15
CA PHE A 1165 28.32 9.30 2.56
C PHE A 1165 29.75 9.81 2.78
N HIS A 1166 29.91 10.74 3.72
CA HIS A 1166 31.19 11.14 4.30
C HIS A 1166 31.05 11.19 5.83
N GLY A 1167 31.52 10.14 6.51
CA GLY A 1167 31.25 9.97 7.94
C GLY A 1167 29.75 9.83 8.22
N THR A 1168 29.20 10.66 9.11
CA THR A 1168 27.75 10.72 9.44
C THR A 1168 26.96 11.64 8.51
N ARG A 1169 27.62 12.30 7.54
CA ARG A 1169 26.96 13.20 6.59
C ARG A 1169 26.61 12.47 5.31
N LEU A 1170 25.36 12.59 4.91
CA LEU A 1170 24.82 12.11 3.64
C LEU A 1170 24.66 13.30 2.69
N VAL A 1171 25.25 13.21 1.52
CA VAL A 1171 25.11 14.19 0.44
C VAL A 1171 24.16 13.63 -0.60
N ALA A 1172 23.10 14.39 -0.90
CA ALA A 1172 22.09 14.03 -1.89
C ALA A 1172 21.96 15.15 -2.91
N ALA A 1173 22.07 14.80 -4.19
CA ALA A 1173 21.81 15.70 -5.30
C ALA A 1173 20.33 15.61 -5.70
N PHE A 1174 19.69 16.73 -6.07
CA PHE A 1174 18.27 16.79 -6.41
C PHE A 1174 18.08 17.29 -7.84
N THR A 1175 17.17 16.63 -8.57
CA THR A 1175 16.95 16.90 -10.00
C THR A 1175 15.50 17.26 -10.29
N GLY A 1176 15.27 18.04 -11.34
CA GLY A 1176 13.97 18.66 -11.60
C GLY A 1176 12.92 17.70 -12.16
N GLN A 1177 13.32 16.65 -12.89
CA GLN A 1177 12.43 15.58 -13.38
C GLN A 1177 13.23 14.29 -13.64
N VAL A 1178 12.65 13.14 -13.30
CA VAL A 1178 13.09 11.83 -13.81
C VAL A 1178 12.32 11.55 -15.11
N GLY A 1179 13.02 11.28 -16.20
CA GLY A 1179 12.42 10.90 -17.46
C GLY A 1179 11.76 9.51 -17.39
N SER A 1180 10.90 9.17 -18.36
CA SER A 1180 10.27 7.84 -18.48
C SER A 1180 11.29 6.69 -18.63
N ASP A 1181 12.54 7.01 -18.94
CA ASP A 1181 13.70 6.12 -19.04
C ASP A 1181 14.47 5.96 -17.69
N GLY A 1182 14.00 6.60 -16.61
CA GLY A 1182 14.66 6.61 -15.31
C GLY A 1182 15.86 7.54 -15.21
N ALA A 1183 16.18 8.31 -16.27
CA ALA A 1183 17.28 9.25 -16.27
C ALA A 1183 16.91 10.55 -15.54
N ALA A 1184 17.80 11.01 -14.65
CA ALA A 1184 17.63 12.25 -13.93
C ALA A 1184 17.96 13.45 -14.85
N ARG A 1185 16.99 14.30 -15.14
CA ARG A 1185 17.19 15.52 -15.93
C ARG A 1185 17.42 16.70 -15.00
N TRP A 1186 18.62 17.25 -15.04
CA TRP A 1186 18.97 18.47 -14.32
C TRP A 1186 18.40 19.66 -15.09
N ARG A 1187 17.36 20.28 -14.51
CA ARG A 1187 16.79 21.55 -14.97
C ARG A 1187 17.13 22.63 -13.97
N ARG A 1188 17.48 23.82 -14.46
CA ARG A 1188 17.64 24.97 -13.57
C ARG A 1188 16.34 25.24 -12.79
N PRO A 1189 16.41 25.44 -11.46
CA PRO A 1189 17.61 25.32 -10.62
C PRO A 1189 17.94 23.88 -10.19
N SER A 1190 19.14 23.42 -10.53
CA SER A 1190 19.80 22.18 -10.08
C SER A 1190 20.33 22.33 -8.65
N ARG A 1191 20.13 21.35 -7.76
CA ARG A 1191 20.39 21.50 -6.30
C ARG A 1191 21.16 20.34 -5.68
N VAL A 1192 21.97 20.63 -4.66
CA VAL A 1192 22.61 19.62 -3.80
C VAL A 1192 22.30 19.95 -2.34
N ARG A 1193 21.88 18.95 -1.57
CA ARG A 1193 21.68 19.05 -0.11
C ARG A 1193 22.67 18.16 0.61
N THR A 1194 23.12 18.64 1.75
CA THR A 1194 23.93 17.89 2.69
C THR A 1194 23.13 17.71 3.97
N TRP A 1195 23.05 16.48 4.46
CA TRP A 1195 22.26 16.09 5.63
C TRP A 1195 23.17 15.41 6.64
N GLU A 1196 23.11 15.81 7.90
CA GLU A 1196 23.79 15.09 8.97
C GLU A 1196 22.81 14.14 9.64
N CYS A 1197 23.05 12.82 9.51
CA CYS A 1197 22.18 11.83 10.14
C CYS A 1197 22.65 11.59 11.58
N GLU A 1198 22.09 12.35 12.53
CA GLU A 1198 22.42 12.23 13.96
C GLU A 1198 22.10 10.84 14.53
N VAL A 1199 21.10 10.17 13.94
CA VAL A 1199 20.66 8.81 14.31
C VAL A 1199 21.35 7.69 13.52
N CYS A 1200 22.26 7.99 12.58
CA CYS A 1200 23.07 6.97 11.90
C CYS A 1200 24.42 6.73 12.60
N GLY A 1201 24.72 7.50 13.66
CA GLY A 1201 25.91 7.34 14.49
C GLY A 1201 25.81 6.17 15.48
N PRO A 1202 26.87 5.93 16.28
CA PRO A 1202 26.92 4.81 17.21
C PRO A 1202 25.82 4.88 18.28
N ALA A 1203 25.34 3.71 18.73
CA ALA A 1203 24.15 3.56 19.59
C ALA A 1203 24.27 4.22 20.97
N ASP A 1204 25.50 4.37 21.47
CA ASP A 1204 25.82 5.03 22.73
C ASP A 1204 25.40 6.52 22.77
N ARG A 1205 25.20 7.15 21.60
CA ARG A 1205 24.72 8.54 21.51
C ARG A 1205 23.20 8.68 21.61
N LEU A 1206 22.43 7.62 21.39
CA LEU A 1206 20.97 7.69 21.38
C LEU A 1206 20.38 8.16 22.73
N PRO A 1207 20.84 7.69 23.91
CA PRO A 1207 20.30 8.16 25.19
C PRO A 1207 20.49 9.68 25.39
N ALA A 1208 21.57 10.26 24.89
CA ALA A 1208 21.79 11.70 24.95
C ALA A 1208 20.83 12.45 24.01
N LEU A 1209 20.56 11.91 22.81
CA LEU A 1209 19.57 12.46 21.88
C LEU A 1209 18.14 12.38 22.44
N VAL A 1210 17.76 11.25 23.06
CA VAL A 1210 16.48 11.08 23.76
C VAL A 1210 16.29 12.13 24.85
N ARG A 1211 17.33 12.38 25.66
CA ARG A 1211 17.28 13.42 26.71
C ARG A 1211 17.04 14.82 26.13
N ARG A 1212 17.62 15.14 24.96
CA ARG A 1212 17.37 16.42 24.26
C ARG A 1212 15.93 16.55 23.78
N HIS A 1213 15.29 15.44 23.42
CA HIS A 1213 13.89 15.43 22.96
C HIS A 1213 12.88 15.36 24.12
N ALA A 1214 13.35 15.15 25.36
CA ALA A 1214 12.58 15.17 26.61
C ALA A 1214 11.21 14.46 26.49
N PRO A 1215 11.19 13.12 26.29
CA PRO A 1215 9.96 12.36 26.09
C PRO A 1215 8.95 12.62 27.20
N ARG A 1216 7.66 12.66 26.86
CA ARG A 1216 6.60 12.90 27.86
C ARG A 1216 6.60 11.76 28.89
N PRO A 1217 6.37 12.05 30.18
CA PRO A 1217 6.20 10.98 31.15
C PRO A 1217 4.93 10.18 30.82
N PHE A 1218 4.96 8.87 31.06
CA PHE A 1218 3.78 8.02 30.97
C PHE A 1218 2.71 8.45 31.97
N THR A 1219 1.46 8.52 31.53
CA THR A 1219 0.30 8.72 32.40
C THR A 1219 0.12 7.51 33.33
N PRO A 1220 -0.65 7.64 34.44
CA PRO A 1220 -0.91 6.50 35.33
C PRO A 1220 -1.52 5.28 34.61
N ASP A 1221 -2.38 5.51 33.61
CA ASP A 1221 -3.01 4.45 32.83
C ASP A 1221 -2.04 3.82 31.84
N GLU A 1222 -1.21 4.61 31.17
CA GLU A 1222 -0.15 4.09 30.29
C GLU A 1222 0.91 3.31 31.07
N ARG A 1223 1.27 3.76 32.28
CA ARG A 1223 2.17 2.99 33.15
C ARG A 1223 1.57 1.65 33.53
N ARG A 1224 0.25 1.58 33.76
CA ARG A 1224 -0.46 0.32 34.02
C ARG A 1224 -0.52 -0.55 32.77
N LEU A 1225 -0.77 0.03 31.61
CA LEU A 1225 -0.96 -0.69 30.35
C LEU A 1225 0.35 -1.23 29.76
N TYR A 1226 1.44 -0.48 29.86
CA TYR A 1226 2.70 -0.79 29.18
C TYR A 1226 3.86 -1.17 30.11
N LEU A 1227 3.91 -0.60 31.33
CA LEU A 1227 5.06 -0.78 32.24
C LEU A 1227 4.81 -1.73 33.39
N ARG A 1228 3.56 -2.14 33.62
CA ARG A 1228 3.22 -3.18 34.61
C ARG A 1228 2.67 -4.40 33.86
N PRO A 1229 3.29 -5.58 34.01
CA PRO A 1229 2.74 -6.82 33.48
C PRO A 1229 1.44 -7.20 34.18
#